data_AF-A0A5C6SEH3-F1
#
_entry.id   AF-A0A5C6SEH3-F1
#
_cell.length_a   1.000
_cell.length_b   1.000
_cell.length_c   1.000
_cell.angle_alpha   90.00
_cell.angle_beta   90.00
_cell.angle_gamma   90.00
#
_symmetry.space_group_name_H-M   'P 1'
#
loop_
_entity.id
_entity.type
_entity.pdbx_description
1 polymer ?
#
loop_
_entity_poly.entity_id
_entity_poly.type
_entity_poly.pdbx_seq_one_letter_code
_entity_poly.pdbx_strand_id
1 'polypeptide(L)'
;MGNASSKDSTLTPHISQETAAKGIPRNLSASFTKRASLTLQCILADPASKRDFAIHVPPNGSYDVIIYDGPDATSPVLAAAKGNPKWKHDFRINLPGLLEGDDTCEELLRCTTINKLKEGYWFAMQLEGHLERFEWCLTRGKQVQGQEASGWGWKLVRVGLKIEPHDGEEIVAIFRTHKSLGLKKIDYPNAWNKKSPKNGFVCLKVDNSTPSFSATWNWPKDIQDVHSFPYVRFNNPNLPVRLSELESIHLSTDWIYTPGSLSKTPNDFSNEVWAKNKAELAGEGVQANAAWDFFLDDDRNRTLYPQVAAVEFMVWLGRVGDPWWLGRQNDSILSNVTLGETEFSLFYGRNSGGTHVFTAVTKDNSDVLSFDEDFYPLFQYILEQAHKQIDADDLPKDPWLGIIEFGTETWMSRGNATFTAANFGMSLKGNFTSERNSTKKGDDYRDKGDKDKGDGKGSDKGSGDNSTDSKGDEEDDATSTHLIPSSHDLHFNHTNPITMILHTSAPESRLRRAIHALPFLLISAVMSRAFAMAKPIGPIIEGSVKTSVFTAQDVNVPIIKKFYGVPVLDDVFAVVTVAFAHLQFFTNEEAYWQLLVFLTDFVGMYAVVMIEGYRPGNTFPVIKYPVVFLFLSQMFGIGCLAPIFFFLFYIFTPAYKLTTPSLYRPGVAPCMALLPTVVLGYYVTHFPSFFHPSLEARNWWNWIWQLFPIWGSIIMLVLSKIIPQPKEQTPRKWRQELNAIRLTIGVISTISTITWWYTILNMDSSIFEVFIPQHFLNTPQEPILGLRTVIQFDYICCYSAGFLWLAYHFKDLENVGVCSISWIRAGCASVVLGCLLGPGTMFPLIWLLREELLVATQPDVKKSEN
;
A
#
# COMPACT_ATOMS: atom_id res chain seq x y z
N MET A 1 -28.72 20.53 9.61
CA MET A 1 -29.07 21.94 9.30
C MET A 1 -30.45 22.20 9.85
N GLY A 2 -30.64 23.28 10.62
CA GLY A 2 -31.97 23.78 10.98
C GLY A 2 -32.15 25.19 10.42
N ASN A 3 -32.90 25.26 9.31
CA ASN A 3 -33.51 26.38 8.59
C ASN A 3 -33.00 27.83 8.75
N ALA A 4 -32.77 28.45 7.58
CA ALA A 4 -32.67 29.90 7.41
C ALA A 4 -34.04 30.57 7.63
N SER A 5 -34.32 31.04 8.86
CA SER A 5 -35.25 32.16 9.12
C SER A 5 -35.37 32.61 10.60
N SER A 6 -34.56 32.13 11.55
CA SER A 6 -34.58 32.69 12.91
C SER A 6 -33.62 33.86 13.04
N LYS A 7 -34.15 35.06 13.29
CA LYS A 7 -33.39 36.28 13.63
C LYS A 7 -33.10 36.42 15.12
N ASP A 8 -33.42 35.41 15.93
CA ASP A 8 -33.11 35.44 17.36
C ASP A 8 -31.96 34.49 17.67
N SER A 9 -30.81 35.12 17.86
CA SER A 9 -29.61 34.53 18.44
C SER A 9 -29.82 34.25 19.92
N THR A 10 -30.18 33.02 20.27
CA THR A 10 -29.96 32.43 21.60
C THR A 10 -29.78 30.93 21.43
N LEU A 11 -28.53 30.49 21.22
CA LEU A 11 -28.16 29.12 21.54
C LEU A 11 -28.11 29.03 23.06
N THR A 12 -29.21 28.64 23.70
CA THR A 12 -29.24 28.25 25.12
C THR A 12 -28.77 26.79 25.21
N PRO A 13 -27.52 26.50 25.63
CA PRO A 13 -27.15 25.16 26.03
C PRO A 13 -27.93 24.78 27.29
N HIS A 14 -28.85 23.83 27.18
CA HIS A 14 -29.39 23.16 28.35
C HIS A 14 -28.55 21.91 28.59
N ILE A 15 -27.65 21.94 29.57
CA ILE A 15 -27.34 20.69 30.27
C ILE A 15 -28.68 20.23 30.83
N SER A 16 -29.18 19.06 30.39
CA SER A 16 -30.43 18.54 30.94
C SER A 16 -30.27 18.45 32.47
N GLN A 17 -31.31 18.76 33.25
CA GLN A 17 -31.28 18.59 34.71
C GLN A 17 -30.77 17.19 35.10
N GLU A 18 -31.05 16.20 34.26
CA GLU A 18 -30.58 14.83 34.39
C GLU A 18 -29.05 14.70 34.23
N THR A 19 -28.45 15.39 33.25
CA THR A 19 -26.99 15.42 33.04
C THR A 19 -26.26 16.29 34.06
N ALA A 20 -26.88 17.38 34.53
CA ALA A 20 -26.36 18.18 35.63
C ALA A 20 -26.34 17.39 36.96
N ALA A 21 -27.39 16.62 37.24
CA ALA A 21 -27.48 15.81 38.46
C ALA A 21 -26.59 14.56 38.44
N LYS A 22 -26.40 13.93 37.28
CA LYS A 22 -25.64 12.66 37.15
C LYS A 22 -24.16 12.85 36.80
N GLY A 23 -23.78 14.04 36.35
CA GLY A 23 -22.43 14.35 35.88
C GLY A 23 -22.10 13.72 34.51
N ILE A 24 -21.00 14.16 33.90
CA ILE A 24 -20.45 13.53 32.69
C ILE A 24 -19.63 12.30 33.10
N PRO A 25 -19.82 11.12 32.47
CA PRO A 25 -19.06 9.93 32.79
C PRO A 25 -17.56 10.13 32.64
N ARG A 26 -16.77 9.58 33.58
CA ARG A 26 -15.30 9.69 33.59
C ARG A 26 -14.63 8.92 32.45
N ASN A 27 -15.31 7.90 31.91
CA ASN A 27 -14.83 7.04 30.84
C ASN A 27 -15.83 7.07 29.69
N LEU A 28 -15.40 7.55 28.52
CA LEU A 28 -16.21 7.61 27.31
C LEU A 28 -15.51 6.80 26.21
N SER A 29 -16.26 5.90 25.57
CA SER A 29 -15.85 5.19 24.38
C SER A 29 -16.31 5.97 23.14
N ALA A 30 -15.41 6.24 22.21
CA ALA A 30 -15.74 6.94 20.98
C ALA A 30 -15.89 5.93 19.83
N SER A 31 -17.02 5.98 19.12
CA SER A 31 -17.23 5.21 17.89
C SER A 31 -17.41 6.16 16.70
N PHE A 32 -16.80 5.81 15.57
CA PHE A 32 -16.85 6.61 14.35
C PHE A 32 -17.55 5.82 13.25
N THR A 33 -18.61 6.38 12.68
CA THR A 33 -19.28 5.79 11.52
C THR A 33 -19.16 6.71 10.32
N LYS A 34 -18.52 6.23 9.25
CA LYS A 34 -18.44 6.94 7.97
C LYS A 34 -19.66 6.59 7.12
N ARG A 35 -20.62 7.51 6.99
CA ARG A 35 -21.77 7.36 6.08
C ARG A 35 -21.40 7.81 4.66
N ALA A 36 -22.17 7.36 3.67
CA ALA A 36 -22.01 7.70 2.26
C ALA A 36 -22.11 9.22 1.97
N SER A 37 -22.70 10.00 2.89
CA SER A 37 -22.96 11.44 2.76
C SER A 37 -21.80 12.38 3.16
N LEU A 38 -20.56 11.89 3.25
CA LEU A 38 -19.37 12.64 3.71
C LEU A 38 -19.46 13.23 5.13
N THR A 39 -20.51 12.91 5.89
CA THR A 39 -20.72 13.38 7.26
C THR A 39 -20.09 12.39 8.24
N LEU A 40 -19.19 12.89 9.09
CA LEU A 40 -18.59 12.09 10.17
C LEU A 40 -19.53 12.13 11.38
N GLN A 41 -20.07 10.98 11.76
CA GLN A 41 -20.82 10.83 13.01
C GLN A 41 -19.88 10.21 14.06
N CYS A 42 -19.66 10.91 15.16
CA CYS A 42 -18.95 10.40 16.33
C CYS A 42 -19.94 10.25 17.48
N ILE A 43 -19.98 9.09 18.13
CA ILE A 43 -20.81 8.84 19.31
C ILE A 43 -19.88 8.55 20.48
N LEU A 44 -19.99 9.34 21.55
CA LEU A 44 -19.35 9.09 22.84
C LEU A 44 -20.34 8.30 23.70
N ALA A 45 -20.05 7.04 23.97
CA ALA A 45 -20.87 6.19 24.82
C ALA A 45 -20.14 5.86 26.12
N ASP A 46 -20.83 5.93 27.25
CA ASP A 46 -20.36 5.30 28.49
C ASP A 46 -20.91 3.86 28.55
N PRO A 47 -20.03 2.84 28.45
CA PRO A 47 -20.45 1.44 28.49
C PRO A 47 -21.17 1.05 29.78
N ALA A 48 -20.93 1.77 30.89
CA ALA A 48 -21.53 1.46 32.18
C ALA A 48 -22.92 2.10 32.38
N SER A 49 -23.09 3.37 31.98
CA SER A 49 -24.35 4.10 32.16
C SER A 49 -25.32 4.02 30.98
N LYS A 50 -24.90 3.43 29.84
CA LYS A 50 -25.68 3.39 28.58
C LYS A 50 -26.13 4.77 28.09
N ARG A 51 -25.37 5.81 28.44
CA ARG A 51 -25.58 7.17 27.92
C ARG A 51 -24.71 7.40 26.70
N ASP A 52 -25.33 7.93 25.66
CA ASP A 52 -24.69 8.25 24.39
C ASP A 52 -24.73 9.76 24.17
N PHE A 53 -23.64 10.31 23.64
CA PHE A 53 -23.53 11.71 23.22
C PHE A 53 -23.09 11.76 21.77
N ALA A 54 -23.96 12.26 20.89
CA ALA A 54 -23.63 12.44 19.49
C ALA A 54 -22.85 13.73 19.26
N ILE A 55 -21.74 13.63 18.51
CA ILE A 55 -20.99 14.78 18.02
C ILE A 55 -21.21 14.89 16.52
N HIS A 56 -21.68 16.06 16.10
CA HIS A 56 -21.89 16.37 14.69
C HIS A 56 -20.94 17.46 14.21
N VAL A 57 -20.20 17.16 13.13
CA VAL A 57 -19.35 18.11 12.42
C VAL A 57 -19.97 18.38 11.03
N PRO A 58 -20.35 19.61 10.70
CA PRO A 58 -21.00 19.91 9.44
C PRO A 58 -20.00 19.79 8.26
N PRO A 59 -20.45 19.33 7.07
CA PRO A 59 -19.58 19.02 5.94
C PRO A 59 -19.08 20.25 5.16
N ASN A 60 -19.52 21.45 5.52
CA ASN A 60 -19.31 22.70 4.80
C ASN A 60 -18.01 23.45 5.18
N GLY A 61 -17.12 22.82 5.95
CA GLY A 61 -15.83 23.41 6.34
C GLY A 61 -15.93 24.50 7.41
N SER A 62 -17.06 24.62 8.12
CA SER A 62 -17.11 25.43 9.35
C SER A 62 -16.51 24.63 10.51
N TYR A 63 -15.75 25.30 11.37
CA TYR A 63 -15.14 24.71 12.58
C TYR A 63 -16.17 24.54 13.71
N ASP A 64 -17.43 24.34 13.35
CA ASP A 64 -18.54 24.30 14.30
C ASP A 64 -18.74 22.86 14.76
N VAL A 65 -18.78 22.65 16.07
CA VAL A 65 -19.00 21.34 16.67
C VAL A 65 -20.24 21.43 17.55
N ILE A 66 -21.18 20.50 17.37
CA ILE A 66 -22.36 20.39 18.23
C ILE A 66 -22.35 19.01 18.88
N ILE A 67 -22.52 18.98 20.20
CA ILE A 67 -22.65 17.79 21.02
C ILE A 67 -24.09 17.72 21.51
N TYR A 68 -24.72 16.55 21.37
CA TYR A 68 -26.09 16.28 21.79
C TYR A 68 -26.10 15.33 22.99
N ASP A 69 -27.05 15.53 23.91
CA ASP A 69 -27.30 14.69 25.10
C ASP A 69 -28.16 13.47 24.71
N GLY A 70 -27.66 12.68 23.76
CA GLY A 70 -28.29 11.48 23.22
C GLY A 70 -27.64 10.99 21.93
N PRO A 71 -28.14 9.88 21.34
CA PRO A 71 -27.45 9.13 20.28
C PRO A 71 -27.45 9.83 18.90
N ASP A 72 -28.24 10.90 18.74
CA ASP A 72 -28.35 11.62 17.48
C ASP A 72 -28.77 13.10 17.66
N ALA A 73 -28.88 13.81 16.54
CA ALA A 73 -29.20 15.23 16.49
C ALA A 73 -30.66 15.58 16.86
N THR A 74 -31.51 14.59 17.15
CA THR A 74 -32.87 14.82 17.68
C THR A 74 -32.86 15.00 19.20
N SER A 75 -31.75 14.65 19.85
CA SER A 75 -31.57 14.80 21.29
C SER A 75 -31.26 16.27 21.66
N PRO A 76 -31.49 16.70 22.92
CA PRO A 76 -31.17 18.06 23.35
C PRO A 76 -29.70 18.43 23.09
N VAL A 77 -29.43 19.68 22.73
CA VAL A 77 -28.05 20.16 22.52
C VAL A 77 -27.36 20.29 23.88
N LEU A 78 -26.29 19.51 24.09
CA LEU A 78 -25.49 19.53 25.31
C LEU A 78 -24.47 20.67 25.28
N ALA A 79 -23.75 20.84 24.17
CA ALA A 79 -22.73 21.87 24.00
C ALA A 79 -22.52 22.22 22.53
N ALA A 80 -22.09 23.45 22.26
CA ALA A 80 -21.70 23.87 20.93
C ALA A 80 -20.41 24.72 21.01
N ALA A 81 -19.53 24.52 20.04
CA ALA A 81 -18.35 25.34 19.82
C ALA A 81 -18.43 25.94 18.41
N LYS A 82 -18.09 27.22 18.29
CA LYS A 82 -18.08 27.95 17.01
C LYS A 82 -16.68 28.51 16.73
N GLY A 83 -16.19 28.30 15.52
CA GLY A 83 -14.91 28.87 15.10
C GLY A 83 -14.94 30.40 15.10
N ASN A 84 -13.88 31.05 15.60
CA ASN A 84 -13.77 32.50 15.57
C ASN A 84 -13.30 32.96 14.17
N PRO A 85 -14.12 33.69 13.39
CA PRO A 85 -13.76 34.07 12.01
C PRO A 85 -12.57 35.04 11.93
N LYS A 86 -12.24 35.75 13.02
CA LYS A 86 -11.06 36.64 13.06
C LYS A 86 -9.75 35.89 13.30
N TRP A 87 -9.78 34.72 13.95
CA TRP A 87 -8.60 33.96 14.36
C TRP A 87 -8.83 32.47 14.16
N LYS A 88 -8.21 31.88 13.11
CA LYS A 88 -8.47 30.51 12.59
C LYS A 88 -8.34 29.35 13.59
N HIS A 89 -7.86 29.60 14.81
CA HIS A 89 -7.60 28.59 15.83
C HIS A 89 -8.25 28.89 17.18
N ASP A 90 -9.03 29.97 17.31
CA ASP A 90 -9.77 30.30 18.52
C ASP A 90 -11.23 29.85 18.41
N PHE A 91 -11.82 29.45 19.52
CA PHE A 91 -13.19 28.96 19.58
C PHE A 91 -14.02 29.74 20.60
N ARG A 92 -15.24 30.11 20.24
CA ARG A 92 -16.23 30.57 21.20
C ARG A 92 -16.96 29.35 21.75
N ILE A 93 -16.99 29.24 23.07
CA ILE A 93 -17.67 28.17 23.81
C ILE A 93 -18.75 28.80 24.69
N ASN A 94 -19.92 28.19 24.76
CA ASN A 94 -20.97 28.61 25.69
C ASN A 94 -20.92 27.70 26.91
N LEU A 95 -20.69 28.27 28.08
CA LEU A 95 -20.66 27.56 29.35
C LEU A 95 -21.99 27.75 30.11
N PRO A 96 -22.47 26.73 30.82
CA PRO A 96 -23.63 26.86 31.71
C PRO A 96 -23.31 27.80 32.88
N GLY A 97 -24.32 28.49 33.40
CA GLY A 97 -24.22 29.20 34.67
C GLY A 97 -23.86 28.23 35.82
N LEU A 98 -22.98 28.65 36.73
CA LEU A 98 -22.47 27.82 37.81
C LEU A 98 -23.48 27.64 38.96
N LEU A 99 -24.45 28.55 39.07
CA LEU A 99 -25.51 28.54 40.08
C LEU A 99 -26.88 28.38 39.44
N GLU A 100 -27.82 27.82 40.20
CA GLU A 100 -29.20 27.63 39.78
C GLU A 100 -29.87 29.01 39.55
N GLY A 101 -30.07 29.38 38.29
CA GLY A 101 -30.60 30.68 37.88
C GLY A 101 -29.61 31.62 37.17
N ASP A 102 -28.32 31.25 37.05
CA ASP A 102 -27.35 32.01 36.26
C ASP A 102 -27.53 31.80 34.74
N ASP A 103 -27.43 32.90 33.99
CA ASP A 103 -27.41 32.88 32.53
C ASP A 103 -26.13 32.22 31.99
N THR A 104 -26.22 31.69 30.78
CA THR A 104 -25.07 31.08 30.08
C THR A 104 -24.02 32.13 29.75
N CYS A 105 -22.75 31.84 30.02
CA CYS A 105 -21.63 32.73 29.70
C CYS A 105 -20.94 32.27 28.41
N GLU A 106 -20.73 33.19 27.45
CA GLU A 106 -19.88 32.94 26.28
C GLU A 106 -18.42 33.20 26.65
N GLU A 107 -17.57 32.19 26.53
CA GLU A 107 -16.14 32.27 26.77
C GLU A 107 -15.32 32.05 25.50
N LEU A 108 -14.14 32.68 25.44
CA LEU A 108 -13.21 32.55 24.32
C LEU A 108 -12.08 31.59 24.69
N LEU A 109 -12.11 30.40 24.10
CA LEU A 109 -11.01 29.43 24.18
C LEU A 109 -9.93 29.84 23.18
N ARG A 110 -8.81 30.35 23.68
CA ARG A 110 -7.71 30.86 22.85
C ARG A 110 -6.60 29.85 22.68
N CYS A 111 -6.13 29.69 21.45
CA CYS A 111 -4.97 28.84 21.17
C CYS A 111 -3.68 29.49 21.72
N THR A 112 -2.93 28.78 22.57
CA THR A 112 -1.65 29.26 23.13
C THR A 112 -0.45 28.94 22.23
N THR A 113 -0.62 28.08 21.22
CA THR A 113 0.50 27.48 20.48
C THR A 113 0.15 27.17 19.03
N ILE A 114 0.95 27.65 18.07
CA ILE A 114 0.73 27.48 16.62
C ILE A 114 1.38 26.17 16.09
N ASN A 115 1.95 25.34 16.97
CA ASN A 115 2.68 24.12 16.59
C ASN A 115 1.85 22.86 16.86
N LYS A 116 1.57 22.06 15.82
CA LYS A 116 0.83 20.78 15.89
C LYS A 116 1.43 19.73 16.84
N LEU A 117 2.68 19.89 17.27
CA LEU A 117 3.36 18.98 18.21
C LEU A 117 3.18 19.37 19.68
N LYS A 118 2.75 20.60 19.95
CA LYS A 118 2.54 21.18 21.29
C LYS A 118 1.33 22.08 21.22
N GLU A 119 0.15 21.50 21.01
CA GLU A 119 -1.09 22.26 20.92
C GLU A 119 -1.62 22.56 22.32
N GLY A 120 -2.09 23.79 22.53
CA GLY A 120 -2.58 24.25 23.82
C GLY A 120 -3.69 25.28 23.68
N TYR A 121 -4.61 25.27 24.63
CA TYR A 121 -5.76 26.18 24.67
C TYR A 121 -5.99 26.68 26.08
N TRP A 122 -6.21 27.97 26.26
CA TRP A 122 -6.53 28.52 27.57
C TRP A 122 -7.89 29.20 27.60
N PHE A 123 -8.50 29.14 28.78
CA PHE A 123 -9.72 29.88 29.13
C PHE A 123 -9.59 30.37 30.58
N ALA A 124 -10.42 31.35 30.94
CA ALA A 124 -10.56 31.80 32.33
C ALA A 124 -11.99 31.59 32.79
N MET A 125 -12.17 31.36 34.09
CA MET A 125 -13.51 31.28 34.69
C MET A 125 -13.48 31.81 36.11
N GLN A 126 -14.61 32.34 36.57
CA GLN A 126 -14.72 32.85 37.93
C GLN A 126 -15.03 31.70 38.88
N LEU A 127 -14.17 31.52 39.88
CA LEU A 127 -14.31 30.54 40.95
C LEU A 127 -14.29 31.29 42.28
N GLU A 128 -15.29 31.07 43.12
CA GLU A 128 -15.38 31.64 44.49
C GLU A 128 -15.12 33.16 44.56
N GLY A 129 -15.52 33.91 43.53
CA GLY A 129 -15.39 35.36 43.45
C GLY A 129 -14.10 35.89 42.80
N HIS A 130 -13.14 35.04 42.41
CA HIS A 130 -11.94 35.46 41.68
C HIS A 130 -11.78 34.77 40.32
N LEU A 131 -11.15 35.46 39.37
CA LEU A 131 -10.90 34.93 38.03
C LEU A 131 -9.69 33.99 38.05
N GLU A 132 -9.91 32.71 37.76
CA GLU A 132 -8.84 31.73 37.57
C GLU A 132 -8.61 31.44 36.09
N ARG A 133 -7.37 31.04 35.76
CA ARG A 133 -6.97 30.65 34.40
C ARG A 133 -6.65 29.16 34.33
N PHE A 134 -7.11 28.54 33.26
CA PHE A 134 -6.87 27.13 32.95
C PHE A 134 -6.24 26.96 31.58
N GLU A 135 -5.39 25.96 31.41
CA GLU A 135 -4.78 25.61 30.13
C GLU A 135 -4.91 24.11 29.83
N TRP A 136 -5.50 23.79 28.69
CA TRP A 136 -5.47 22.49 28.05
C TRP A 136 -4.16 22.33 27.29
N CYS A 137 -3.37 21.32 27.63
CA CYS A 137 -2.08 21.05 26.99
C CYS A 137 -2.04 19.64 26.38
N LEU A 138 -1.69 19.53 25.09
CA LEU A 138 -1.39 18.26 24.46
C LEU A 138 -0.12 17.66 25.08
N THR A 139 -0.25 16.47 25.66
CA THR A 139 0.83 15.76 26.35
C THR A 139 1.18 14.46 25.62
N ARG A 140 2.48 14.18 25.48
CA ARG A 140 3.03 12.97 24.82
C ARG A 140 4.06 12.30 25.73
N GLY A 141 4.06 10.96 25.76
CA GLY A 141 5.13 10.17 26.40
C GLY A 141 4.97 9.90 27.91
N LYS A 142 6.07 9.57 28.58
CA LYS A 142 6.11 8.96 29.93
C LYS A 142 5.53 9.82 31.07
N GLN A 143 5.27 11.12 30.85
CA GLN A 143 4.75 12.03 31.89
C GLN A 143 3.28 11.79 32.28
N VAL A 144 2.62 10.78 31.70
CA VAL A 144 1.25 10.37 32.04
C VAL A 144 1.23 8.98 32.73
N GLN A 145 2.39 8.39 33.05
CA GLN A 145 2.48 6.96 33.36
C GLN A 145 2.11 6.55 34.78
N GLY A 146 1.05 5.74 34.86
CA GLY A 146 1.15 4.40 35.44
C GLY A 146 1.03 3.39 34.29
N GLN A 147 2.11 2.65 34.01
CA GLN A 147 2.25 1.50 33.10
C GLN A 147 2.08 1.67 31.56
N GLU A 148 3.12 1.21 30.87
CA GLU A 148 3.26 0.67 29.51
C GLU A 148 2.17 0.96 28.45
N ALA A 149 2.14 2.19 27.92
CA ALA A 149 1.63 2.45 26.57
C ALA A 149 2.19 3.75 26.00
N SER A 150 2.60 3.75 24.73
CA SER A 150 2.83 4.99 23.97
C SER A 150 1.48 5.63 23.63
N GLY A 151 1.07 6.64 24.41
CA GLY A 151 -0.18 7.37 24.20
C GLY A 151 0.03 8.88 24.03
N TRP A 152 -0.95 9.53 23.42
CA TRP A 152 -1.11 10.99 23.42
C TRP A 152 -2.42 11.33 24.14
N GLY A 153 -2.46 12.46 24.82
CA GLY A 153 -3.63 12.89 25.58
C GLY A 153 -3.59 14.38 25.86
N TRP A 154 -4.61 14.87 26.56
CA TRP A 154 -4.72 16.25 26.98
C TRP A 154 -4.68 16.31 28.51
N LYS A 155 -3.96 17.28 29.06
CA LYS A 155 -4.04 17.62 30.49
C LYS A 155 -4.65 19.00 30.63
N LEU A 156 -5.52 19.19 31.60
CA LEU A 156 -5.96 20.49 32.06
C LEU A 156 -5.09 20.88 33.24
N VAL A 157 -4.42 22.02 33.16
CA VAL A 157 -3.64 22.58 34.26
C VAL A 157 -4.29 23.86 34.75
N ARG A 158 -4.31 24.04 36.08
CA ARG A 158 -4.65 25.32 36.70
C ARG A 158 -3.42 26.20 36.62
N VAL A 159 -3.54 27.33 35.93
CA VAL A 159 -2.44 28.30 35.74
C VAL A 159 -2.68 29.41 36.74
N GLY A 160 -2.20 29.23 37.97
CA GLY A 160 -2.29 30.27 39.01
C GLY A 160 -1.70 31.61 38.55
N LEU A 161 -2.20 32.71 39.11
CA LEU A 161 -1.57 34.03 38.98
C LEU A 161 -0.16 33.93 39.57
N LYS A 162 0.85 33.76 38.70
CA LYS A 162 2.26 33.58 39.05
C LYS A 162 2.73 34.65 40.04
N ILE A 163 2.87 34.26 41.30
CA ILE A 163 3.74 34.91 42.27
C ILE A 163 4.58 33.76 42.82
N GLU A 164 5.84 33.70 42.40
CA GLU A 164 6.89 32.71 42.73
C GLU A 164 7.13 31.52 41.77
N PRO A 165 8.40 31.13 41.52
CA PRO A 165 8.79 30.28 40.38
C PRO A 165 8.92 28.78 40.68
N HIS A 166 8.44 28.27 41.82
CA HIS A 166 8.81 26.91 42.25
C HIS A 166 7.69 25.92 42.62
N ASP A 167 6.41 26.28 42.48
CA ASP A 167 5.33 25.30 42.64
C ASP A 167 4.90 24.71 41.29
N GLY A 168 4.85 23.38 41.23
CA GLY A 168 4.57 22.60 40.04
C GLY A 168 3.18 22.87 39.43
N GLU A 169 3.04 22.61 38.14
CA GLU A 169 1.75 22.68 37.43
C GLU A 169 0.70 21.81 38.14
N GLU A 170 -0.37 22.42 38.67
CA GLU A 170 -1.48 21.67 39.25
C GLU A 170 -2.32 21.08 38.11
N ILE A 171 -2.26 19.75 37.94
CA ILE A 171 -3.05 19.03 36.94
C ILE A 171 -4.46 18.79 37.51
N VAL A 172 -5.44 19.46 36.91
CA VAL A 172 -6.86 19.41 37.31
C VAL A 172 -7.58 18.23 36.67
N ALA A 173 -7.22 17.88 35.42
CA ALA A 173 -7.81 16.75 34.71
C ALA A 173 -6.84 16.17 33.67
N ILE A 174 -6.99 14.88 33.34
CA ILE A 174 -6.25 14.23 32.25
C ILE A 174 -7.23 13.47 31.36
N PHE A 175 -7.27 13.83 30.09
CA PHE A 175 -7.94 13.08 29.03
C PHE A 175 -6.92 12.22 28.30
N ARG A 176 -7.02 10.90 28.48
CA ARG A 176 -6.12 9.95 27.81
C ARG A 176 -6.84 9.33 26.63
N THR A 177 -6.19 9.30 25.47
CA THR A 177 -6.64 8.39 24.42
C THR A 177 -6.12 7.00 24.76
N HIS A 178 -7.01 6.13 25.21
CA HIS A 178 -6.72 4.71 25.23
C HIS A 178 -6.93 4.19 23.81
N LYS A 179 -5.83 4.09 23.05
CA LYS A 179 -5.82 3.18 21.91
C LYS A 179 -5.91 1.78 22.53
N SER A 180 -7.05 1.09 22.39
CA SER A 180 -7.11 -0.30 22.85
C SER A 180 -6.01 -1.05 22.11
N LEU A 181 -4.99 -1.45 22.87
CA LEU A 181 -3.77 -2.10 22.43
C LEU A 181 -4.09 -3.52 21.95
N GLY A 182 -4.65 -3.65 20.75
CA GLY A 182 -4.74 -4.91 20.01
C GLY A 182 -3.43 -5.28 19.29
N LEU A 183 -2.26 -5.04 19.90
CA LEU A 183 -0.96 -5.26 19.23
C LEU A 183 -0.37 -6.67 19.42
N LYS A 184 -1.08 -7.61 20.06
CA LYS A 184 -0.59 -9.00 20.22
C LYS A 184 -1.45 -10.07 19.55
N LYS A 185 -2.71 -9.80 19.19
CA LYS A 185 -3.63 -10.75 18.54
C LYS A 185 -4.54 -10.03 17.53
N ILE A 186 -4.92 -10.69 16.44
CA ILE A 186 -5.86 -10.16 15.43
C ILE A 186 -7.05 -11.13 15.33
N ASP A 187 -8.26 -10.64 15.57
CA ASP A 187 -9.49 -11.42 15.46
C ASP A 187 -10.19 -11.14 14.11
N TYR A 188 -10.65 -12.17 13.42
CA TYR A 188 -11.26 -12.02 12.09
C TYR A 188 -12.49 -12.93 11.93
N PRO A 189 -13.67 -12.41 11.51
CA PRO A 189 -14.87 -13.25 11.30
C PRO A 189 -14.74 -14.19 10.09
N ASN A 190 -13.86 -13.86 9.14
CA ASN A 190 -13.37 -14.72 8.05
C ASN A 190 -14.43 -15.54 7.26
N ALA A 191 -15.50 -14.91 6.78
CA ALA A 191 -16.40 -15.50 5.80
C ALA A 191 -15.84 -15.38 4.38
N TRP A 192 -14.99 -16.33 3.99
CA TRP A 192 -14.23 -16.26 2.74
C TRP A 192 -14.90 -16.98 1.56
N ASN A 193 -15.73 -17.99 1.81
CA ASN A 193 -16.24 -18.85 0.74
C ASN A 193 -17.36 -18.16 -0.05
N LYS A 194 -17.10 -17.92 -1.33
CA LYS A 194 -18.04 -17.24 -2.25
C LYS A 194 -19.28 -18.07 -2.57
N LYS A 195 -19.26 -19.38 -2.32
CA LYS A 195 -20.42 -20.28 -2.50
C LYS A 195 -21.43 -20.18 -1.36
N SER A 196 -21.08 -19.48 -0.28
CA SER A 196 -21.93 -19.33 0.91
C SER A 196 -23.29 -18.70 0.59
N PRO A 197 -24.37 -19.17 1.23
CA PRO A 197 -25.70 -18.65 0.99
C PRO A 197 -25.83 -17.21 1.53
N LYS A 198 -26.56 -16.36 0.81
CA LYS A 198 -26.71 -14.93 1.15
C LYS A 198 -27.43 -14.66 2.48
N ASN A 199 -28.19 -15.62 2.98
CA ASN A 199 -28.94 -15.52 4.23
C ASN A 199 -28.19 -16.10 5.44
N GLY A 200 -26.99 -16.64 5.26
CA GLY A 200 -26.12 -17.03 6.37
C GLY A 200 -25.24 -15.88 6.84
N PHE A 201 -24.70 -16.00 8.06
CA PHE A 201 -23.85 -14.98 8.66
C PHE A 201 -22.85 -15.56 9.65
N VAL A 202 -21.81 -14.78 9.95
CA VAL A 202 -20.91 -14.94 11.09
C VAL A 202 -20.65 -13.57 11.70
N CYS A 203 -20.68 -13.49 13.03
CA CYS A 203 -20.46 -12.29 13.81
C CYS A 203 -19.45 -12.60 14.90
N LEU A 204 -18.32 -11.87 14.90
CA LEU A 204 -17.27 -12.02 15.89
C LEU A 204 -17.35 -10.88 16.91
N LYS A 205 -17.32 -11.24 18.19
CA LYS A 205 -17.26 -10.32 19.33
C LYS A 205 -16.04 -10.64 20.18
N VAL A 206 -15.21 -9.63 20.40
CA VAL A 206 -14.03 -9.72 21.27
C VAL A 206 -14.38 -9.12 22.63
N ASP A 207 -14.07 -9.84 23.70
CA ASP A 207 -14.09 -9.31 25.06
C ASP A 207 -12.65 -9.01 25.49
N ASN A 208 -12.38 -7.75 25.81
CA ASN A 208 -11.05 -7.32 26.25
C ASN A 208 -10.87 -7.39 27.77
N SER A 209 -11.96 -7.60 28.53
CA SER A 209 -11.89 -7.75 29.99
C SER A 209 -11.33 -9.12 30.41
N THR A 210 -11.63 -10.13 29.59
CA THR A 210 -11.08 -11.49 29.67
C THR A 210 -10.65 -11.82 28.25
N PRO A 211 -9.35 -12.03 27.93
CA PRO A 211 -8.87 -12.18 26.55
C PRO A 211 -9.52 -13.39 25.89
N SER A 212 -10.65 -13.14 25.23
CA SER A 212 -11.57 -14.14 24.69
C SER A 212 -12.29 -13.56 23.47
N PHE A 213 -12.67 -14.44 22.55
CA PHE A 213 -13.56 -14.08 21.46
C PHE A 213 -14.70 -15.07 21.35
N SER A 214 -15.83 -14.58 20.87
CA SER A 214 -16.99 -15.40 20.52
C SER A 214 -17.37 -15.14 19.06
N ALA A 215 -17.73 -16.19 18.35
CA ALA A 215 -18.19 -16.15 16.98
C ALA A 215 -19.57 -16.80 16.89
N THR A 216 -20.62 -15.98 16.76
CA THR A 216 -21.99 -16.45 16.52
C THR A 216 -22.23 -16.52 15.02
N TRP A 217 -22.71 -17.66 14.52
CA TRP A 217 -22.92 -17.89 13.10
C TRP A 217 -24.13 -18.78 12.82
N ASN A 218 -24.61 -18.71 11.59
CA ASN A 218 -25.66 -19.55 11.03
C ASN A 218 -25.42 -19.73 9.53
N TRP A 219 -25.31 -20.98 9.09
CA TRP A 219 -25.18 -21.35 7.68
C TRP A 219 -26.26 -22.37 7.33
N PRO A 220 -27.40 -21.92 6.78
CA PRO A 220 -28.61 -22.75 6.68
C PRO A 220 -28.55 -23.83 5.59
N LYS A 221 -27.48 -23.85 4.78
CA LYS A 221 -27.32 -24.77 3.65
C LYS A 221 -25.92 -25.36 3.68
N ASP A 222 -25.84 -26.69 3.67
CA ASP A 222 -24.61 -27.42 3.43
C ASP A 222 -24.17 -27.27 1.96
N ILE A 223 -22.97 -26.73 1.75
CA ILE A 223 -22.34 -26.58 0.43
C ILE A 223 -21.22 -27.61 0.18
N GLN A 224 -21.07 -28.59 1.09
CA GLN A 224 -19.99 -29.58 1.12
C GLN A 224 -18.59 -28.94 1.15
N ASP A 225 -18.50 -27.75 1.75
CA ASP A 225 -17.32 -26.90 1.76
C ASP A 225 -17.43 -25.93 2.97
N VAL A 226 -16.31 -25.41 3.44
CA VAL A 226 -16.27 -24.54 4.62
C VAL A 226 -16.81 -23.15 4.25
N HIS A 227 -17.72 -22.58 5.05
CA HIS A 227 -18.23 -21.23 4.80
C HIS A 227 -17.29 -20.14 5.33
N SER A 228 -16.86 -20.32 6.57
CA SER A 228 -16.03 -19.37 7.30
C SER A 228 -15.13 -20.06 8.31
N PHE A 229 -14.00 -19.44 8.62
CA PHE A 229 -13.08 -19.86 9.69
C PHE A 229 -12.82 -18.68 10.65
N PRO A 230 -13.79 -18.27 11.50
CA PRO A 230 -13.53 -17.24 12.51
C PRO A 230 -12.43 -17.69 13.48
N TYR A 231 -11.40 -16.85 13.64
CA TYR A 231 -10.19 -17.20 14.40
C TYR A 231 -9.63 -16.00 15.19
N VAL A 232 -8.75 -16.34 16.14
CA VAL A 232 -7.73 -15.46 16.71
C VAL A 232 -6.37 -15.81 16.11
N ARG A 233 -5.67 -14.80 15.59
CA ARG A 233 -4.29 -14.92 15.10
C ARG A 233 -3.31 -14.44 16.16
N PHE A 234 -2.30 -15.24 16.44
CA PHE A 234 -1.27 -14.91 17.43
C PHE A 234 -0.12 -14.15 16.77
N ASN A 235 0.17 -12.94 17.25
CA ASN A 235 1.31 -12.16 16.79
C ASN A 235 2.47 -12.28 17.79
N ASN A 236 3.57 -12.89 17.35
CA ASN A 236 4.84 -12.89 18.07
C ASN A 236 5.89 -12.11 17.25
N PRO A 237 6.69 -11.21 17.85
CA PRO A 237 7.75 -10.51 17.12
C PRO A 237 8.81 -11.44 16.50
N ASN A 238 8.92 -12.69 16.96
CA ASN A 238 9.83 -13.67 16.41
C ASN A 238 9.27 -14.35 15.14
N LEU A 239 7.96 -14.27 14.88
CA LEU A 239 7.36 -14.85 13.67
C LEU A 239 7.48 -13.89 12.47
N PRO A 240 7.63 -14.41 11.22
CA PRO A 240 7.99 -15.78 10.91
C PRO A 240 9.40 -16.15 11.36
N VAL A 241 9.57 -17.40 11.82
CA VAL A 241 10.83 -17.99 12.32
C VAL A 241 11.11 -19.32 11.62
N ARG A 242 12.38 -19.70 11.44
CA ARG A 242 12.72 -21.04 10.94
C ARG A 242 12.38 -22.09 12.00
N LEU A 243 11.85 -23.22 11.56
CA LEU A 243 11.53 -24.31 12.47
C LEU A 243 12.80 -24.86 13.16
N SER A 244 13.93 -24.88 12.45
CA SER A 244 15.24 -25.26 13.03
C SER A 244 15.76 -24.31 14.13
N GLU A 245 15.27 -23.07 14.21
CA GLU A 245 15.70 -22.08 15.22
C GLU A 245 14.86 -22.15 16.51
N LEU A 246 13.75 -22.89 16.48
CA LEU A 246 12.85 -23.07 17.61
C LEU A 246 13.27 -24.28 18.45
N GLU A 247 13.07 -24.17 19.76
CA GLU A 247 13.17 -25.26 20.74
C GLU A 247 11.80 -25.63 21.31
N SER A 248 10.84 -24.69 21.28
CA SER A 248 9.50 -24.86 21.87
C SER A 248 8.49 -23.91 21.23
N ILE A 249 7.28 -24.43 20.97
CA ILE A 249 6.08 -23.72 20.50
C ILE A 249 4.94 -24.03 21.48
N HIS A 250 4.93 -23.36 22.62
CA HIS A 250 3.94 -23.61 23.65
C HIS A 250 2.69 -22.74 23.44
N LEU A 251 1.53 -23.38 23.30
CA LEU A 251 0.26 -22.74 22.99
C LEU A 251 -0.82 -23.24 23.94
N SER A 252 -1.66 -22.33 24.42
CA SER A 252 -2.79 -22.67 25.26
C SER A 252 -4.07 -21.92 24.91
N THR A 253 -5.21 -22.57 25.16
CA THR A 253 -6.54 -22.01 24.96
C THR A 253 -7.60 -22.89 25.62
N ASP A 254 -8.69 -22.27 26.04
CA ASP A 254 -9.95 -22.95 26.34
C ASP A 254 -10.97 -22.63 25.26
N TRP A 255 -11.87 -23.57 24.93
CA TRP A 255 -12.94 -23.34 23.97
C TRP A 255 -14.21 -24.13 24.27
N ILE A 256 -15.34 -23.60 23.82
CA ILE A 256 -16.64 -24.28 23.88
C ILE A 256 -17.57 -23.76 22.78
N TYR A 257 -18.52 -24.60 22.39
CA TYR A 257 -19.64 -24.22 21.53
C TYR A 257 -20.93 -24.16 22.36
N THR A 258 -21.76 -23.13 22.12
CA THR A 258 -23.05 -22.95 22.80
C THR A 258 -24.17 -22.73 21.78
N PRO A 259 -25.34 -23.37 21.96
CA PRO A 259 -26.54 -23.08 21.17
C PRO A 259 -26.99 -21.62 21.30
N GLY A 260 -27.45 -21.03 20.19
CA GLY A 260 -28.02 -19.70 20.16
C GLY A 260 -27.00 -18.56 20.12
N SER A 261 -27.49 -17.34 20.35
CA SER A 261 -26.68 -16.12 20.47
C SER A 261 -26.41 -15.78 21.93
N LEU A 262 -25.16 -15.44 22.25
CA LEU A 262 -24.77 -15.13 23.63
C LEU A 262 -24.86 -13.63 23.94
N SER A 263 -25.45 -13.30 25.10
CA SER A 263 -25.42 -11.95 25.65
C SER A 263 -24.15 -11.67 26.47
N LYS A 264 -23.57 -12.72 27.07
CA LYS A 264 -22.33 -12.70 27.86
C LYS A 264 -21.42 -13.85 27.45
N THR A 265 -20.11 -13.62 27.55
CA THR A 265 -19.09 -14.64 27.31
C THR A 265 -19.24 -15.77 28.34
N PRO A 266 -19.21 -17.04 27.94
CA PRO A 266 -19.14 -18.18 28.86
C PRO A 266 -17.84 -18.14 29.67
N ASN A 267 -17.94 -18.49 30.95
CA ASN A 267 -16.79 -18.58 31.85
C ASN A 267 -16.54 -20.04 32.32
N ASP A 268 -17.32 -20.99 31.83
CA ASP A 268 -17.26 -22.41 32.18
C ASP A 268 -17.06 -23.22 30.90
N PHE A 269 -15.88 -23.87 30.81
CA PHE A 269 -15.43 -24.69 29.69
C PHE A 269 -15.38 -26.18 30.08
N SER A 270 -16.15 -26.59 31.09
CA SER A 270 -16.16 -27.97 31.59
C SER A 270 -16.82 -28.96 30.63
N ASN A 271 -16.38 -30.23 30.73
CA ASN A 271 -16.96 -31.35 29.96
C ASN A 271 -18.46 -31.54 30.22
N GLU A 272 -18.95 -31.20 31.41
CA GLU A 272 -20.38 -31.30 31.76
C GLU A 272 -21.23 -30.30 30.96
N VAL A 273 -20.80 -29.04 30.90
CA VAL A 273 -21.46 -28.01 30.08
C VAL A 273 -21.35 -28.35 28.60
N TRP A 274 -20.18 -28.84 28.17
CA TRP A 274 -19.96 -29.23 26.78
C TRP A 274 -20.87 -30.37 26.32
N ALA A 275 -21.01 -31.43 27.12
CA ALA A 275 -21.87 -32.56 26.79
C ALA A 275 -23.33 -32.11 26.57
N LYS A 276 -23.82 -31.19 27.41
CA LYS A 276 -25.16 -30.62 27.27
C LYS A 276 -25.29 -29.78 25.99
N ASN A 277 -24.34 -28.88 25.74
CA ASN A 277 -24.35 -28.02 24.56
C ASN A 277 -24.25 -28.85 23.26
N LYS A 278 -23.36 -29.84 23.22
CA LYS A 278 -23.14 -30.69 22.05
C LYS A 278 -24.39 -31.48 21.65
N ALA A 279 -25.15 -31.97 22.62
CA ALA A 279 -26.43 -32.65 22.37
C ALA A 279 -27.48 -31.73 21.72
N GLU A 280 -27.57 -30.47 22.17
CA GLU A 280 -28.50 -29.49 21.60
C GLU A 280 -28.06 -29.02 20.19
N LEU A 281 -26.77 -28.76 20.00
CA LEU A 281 -26.20 -28.38 18.70
C LEU A 281 -26.37 -29.50 17.64
N ALA A 282 -26.31 -30.77 18.06
CA ALA A 282 -26.60 -31.89 17.17
C ALA A 282 -28.04 -31.88 16.65
N GLY A 283 -29.01 -31.46 17.49
CA GLY A 283 -30.41 -31.26 17.08
C GLY A 283 -30.58 -30.17 16.00
N GLU A 284 -29.73 -29.13 16.05
CA GLU A 284 -29.70 -28.03 15.07
C GLU A 284 -28.89 -28.36 13.80
N GLY A 285 -28.35 -29.58 13.71
CA GLY A 285 -27.54 -30.03 12.56
C GLY A 285 -26.22 -29.28 12.42
N VAL A 286 -25.66 -28.80 13.53
CA VAL A 286 -24.40 -28.03 13.53
C VAL A 286 -23.25 -28.92 13.08
N GLN A 287 -22.45 -28.42 12.13
CA GLN A 287 -21.20 -29.03 11.69
C GLN A 287 -20.08 -28.00 11.77
N ALA A 288 -19.12 -28.25 12.66
CA ALA A 288 -17.99 -27.37 12.93
C ALA A 288 -16.85 -28.10 13.66
N ASN A 289 -15.66 -27.51 13.66
CA ASN A 289 -14.52 -27.98 14.44
C ASN A 289 -14.04 -26.92 15.45
N ALA A 290 -13.03 -27.24 16.25
CA ALA A 290 -12.16 -26.28 16.90
C ALA A 290 -10.73 -26.66 16.54
N ALA A 291 -10.00 -25.76 15.87
CA ALA A 291 -8.74 -26.10 15.23
C ALA A 291 -7.67 -25.02 15.44
N TRP A 292 -6.47 -25.49 15.74
CA TRP A 292 -5.24 -24.75 15.48
C TRP A 292 -4.88 -24.86 14.01
N ASP A 293 -4.43 -23.77 13.42
CA ASP A 293 -4.09 -23.67 12.01
C ASP A 293 -2.75 -22.95 11.82
N PHE A 294 -1.85 -23.59 11.06
CA PHE A 294 -0.45 -23.20 10.94
C PHE A 294 0.01 -23.22 9.50
N PHE A 295 0.77 -22.20 9.08
CA PHE A 295 1.23 -22.07 7.70
C PHE A 295 2.75 -22.03 7.60
N LEU A 296 3.29 -22.90 6.74
CA LEU A 296 4.72 -23.14 6.57
C LEU A 296 5.15 -23.10 5.10
N ASP A 297 6.37 -22.63 4.86
CA ASP A 297 6.97 -22.50 3.52
C ASP A 297 8.49 -22.28 3.63
N ASP A 298 9.26 -22.67 2.62
CA ASP A 298 10.69 -22.33 2.53
C ASP A 298 10.90 -20.81 2.32
N ASP A 299 9.91 -20.14 1.72
CA ASP A 299 9.87 -18.67 1.61
C ASP A 299 9.10 -18.06 2.79
N ARG A 300 9.86 -17.40 3.67
CA ARG A 300 9.39 -16.61 4.81
C ARG A 300 8.20 -15.68 4.50
N ASN A 301 8.10 -15.14 3.29
CA ASN A 301 7.02 -14.22 2.95
C ASN A 301 5.74 -14.95 2.54
N ARG A 302 5.86 -16.13 1.94
CA ARG A 302 4.69 -16.95 1.56
C ARG A 302 3.94 -17.45 2.78
N THR A 303 4.64 -17.71 3.89
CA THR A 303 4.02 -18.10 5.18
C THR A 303 3.10 -17.03 5.78
N LEU A 304 3.13 -15.78 5.28
CA LEU A 304 2.25 -14.69 5.74
C LEU A 304 0.88 -14.68 5.05
N TYR A 305 0.66 -15.62 4.11
CA TYR A 305 -0.51 -15.68 3.25
C TYR A 305 -0.99 -17.13 3.12
N PRO A 306 -2.06 -17.53 3.86
CA PRO A 306 -2.58 -18.90 3.87
C PRO A 306 -2.77 -19.51 2.47
N GLN A 307 -3.25 -18.70 1.52
CA GLN A 307 -3.55 -19.11 0.15
C GLN A 307 -2.34 -19.48 -0.74
N VAL A 308 -1.11 -19.20 -0.30
CA VAL A 308 0.11 -19.48 -1.09
C VAL A 308 1.20 -20.19 -0.30
N ALA A 309 0.98 -20.47 0.99
CA ALA A 309 1.91 -21.27 1.77
C ALA A 309 1.99 -22.70 1.19
N ALA A 310 3.18 -23.28 1.17
CA ALA A 310 3.41 -24.63 0.68
C ALA A 310 2.70 -25.69 1.53
N VAL A 311 2.66 -25.47 2.85
CA VAL A 311 2.15 -26.43 3.83
C VAL A 311 1.22 -25.75 4.83
N GLU A 312 0.12 -26.43 5.13
CA GLU A 312 -0.88 -26.09 6.15
C GLU A 312 -0.97 -27.26 7.14
N PHE A 313 -0.73 -27.00 8.43
CA PHE A 313 -0.95 -27.98 9.50
C PHE A 313 -2.17 -27.55 10.30
N MET A 314 -3.16 -28.43 10.38
CA MET A 314 -4.34 -28.23 11.21
C MET A 314 -4.36 -29.26 12.33
N VAL A 315 -4.61 -28.82 13.57
CA VAL A 315 -4.77 -29.70 14.72
C VAL A 315 -6.13 -29.45 15.35
N TRP A 316 -7.04 -30.41 15.16
CA TRP A 316 -8.42 -30.32 15.61
C TRP A 316 -8.52 -30.84 17.04
N LEU A 317 -8.88 -29.94 17.96
CA LEU A 317 -9.09 -30.27 19.36
C LEU A 317 -10.46 -30.92 19.60
N GLY A 318 -11.45 -30.65 18.74
CA GLY A 318 -12.76 -31.28 18.83
C GLY A 318 -13.68 -30.85 17.70
N ARG A 319 -14.90 -31.40 17.69
CA ARG A 319 -15.88 -31.17 16.63
C ARG A 319 -17.32 -31.37 17.07
N VAL A 320 -18.21 -30.63 16.42
CA VAL A 320 -19.67 -30.81 16.51
C VAL A 320 -20.18 -31.40 15.20
N GLY A 321 -21.03 -32.43 15.31
CA GLY A 321 -21.51 -33.17 14.15
C GLY A 321 -20.39 -33.99 13.50
N ASP A 322 -20.51 -34.21 12.20
CA ASP A 322 -19.53 -34.97 11.42
C ASP A 322 -18.96 -34.16 10.24
N PRO A 323 -18.24 -33.05 10.50
CA PRO A 323 -17.66 -32.22 9.45
C PRO A 323 -16.63 -33.00 8.62
N TRP A 324 -16.48 -32.61 7.36
CA TRP A 324 -15.51 -33.17 6.41
C TRP A 324 -14.14 -32.51 6.54
N TRP A 325 -13.04 -33.26 6.36
CA TRP A 325 -11.66 -32.74 6.26
C TRP A 325 -10.87 -33.43 5.15
N LEU A 326 -9.79 -32.79 4.71
CA LEU A 326 -8.90 -33.31 3.66
C LEU A 326 -8.18 -34.59 4.13
N GLY A 327 -8.11 -35.58 3.24
CA GLY A 327 -7.47 -36.87 3.53
C GLY A 327 -8.39 -37.93 4.14
N ARG A 328 -9.59 -37.56 4.60
CA ARG A 328 -10.54 -38.50 5.24
C ARG A 328 -11.11 -39.56 4.28
N GLN A 329 -11.33 -39.23 3.00
CA GLN A 329 -12.05 -40.11 2.04
C GLN A 329 -11.39 -41.47 1.82
N ASN A 330 -10.07 -41.54 2.01
CA ASN A 330 -9.30 -42.76 1.81
C ASN A 330 -9.04 -43.52 3.13
N ASP A 331 -9.46 -42.97 4.28
CA ASP A 331 -9.13 -43.43 5.65
C ASP A 331 -7.63 -43.78 5.84
N SER A 332 -6.76 -43.23 5.00
CA SER A 332 -5.32 -43.49 5.02
C SER A 332 -4.67 -42.61 6.07
N ILE A 333 -4.60 -43.11 7.29
CA ILE A 333 -3.85 -42.50 8.38
C ILE A 333 -2.37 -42.50 8.01
N LEU A 334 -1.77 -41.32 7.92
CA LEU A 334 -0.34 -41.14 7.65
C LEU A 334 0.49 -41.70 8.80
N SER A 335 0.10 -41.34 10.03
CA SER A 335 0.61 -41.87 11.28
C SER A 335 -0.28 -41.44 12.47
N ASN A 336 -0.06 -42.02 13.64
CA ASN A 336 -0.58 -41.48 14.90
C ASN A 336 0.53 -40.69 15.62
N VAL A 337 0.16 -39.60 16.25
CA VAL A 337 1.07 -38.71 16.98
C VAL A 337 0.46 -38.31 18.32
N THR A 338 1.28 -38.28 19.35
CA THR A 338 0.86 -37.88 20.70
C THR A 338 1.32 -36.45 20.96
N LEU A 339 0.41 -35.61 21.42
CA LEU A 339 0.68 -34.25 21.88
C LEU A 339 0.05 -34.10 23.27
N GLY A 340 0.88 -33.92 24.29
CA GLY A 340 0.45 -34.03 25.69
C GLY A 340 -0.02 -35.44 26.04
N GLU A 341 -1.20 -35.54 26.64
CA GLU A 341 -1.87 -36.83 26.93
C GLU A 341 -2.79 -37.31 25.80
N THR A 342 -2.94 -36.54 24.71
CA THR A 342 -3.90 -36.83 23.64
C THR A 342 -3.21 -37.46 22.43
N GLU A 343 -3.79 -38.55 21.91
CA GLU A 343 -3.35 -39.19 20.67
C GLU A 343 -4.19 -38.68 19.47
N PHE A 344 -3.50 -38.24 18.42
CA PHE A 344 -4.10 -37.75 17.19
C PHE A 344 -3.76 -38.67 16.02
N SER A 345 -4.73 -38.89 15.13
CA SER A 345 -4.52 -39.50 13.82
C SER A 345 -4.26 -38.41 12.78
N LEU A 346 -3.14 -38.52 12.09
CA LEU A 346 -2.69 -37.57 11.09
C LEU A 346 -3.17 -37.98 9.70
N PHE A 347 -3.89 -37.08 9.03
CA PHE A 347 -4.37 -37.22 7.67
C PHE A 347 -3.62 -36.28 6.73
N TYR A 348 -3.59 -36.61 5.45
CA TYR A 348 -2.95 -35.80 4.42
C TYR A 348 -3.87 -35.64 3.21
N GLY A 349 -3.88 -34.44 2.64
CA GLY A 349 -4.49 -34.16 1.34
C GLY A 349 -3.91 -32.91 0.69
N ARG A 350 -4.43 -32.59 -0.51
CA ARG A 350 -4.15 -31.32 -1.19
C ARG A 350 -5.42 -30.51 -1.29
N ASN A 351 -5.33 -29.23 -0.94
CA ASN A 351 -6.41 -28.30 -1.18
C ASN A 351 -6.43 -27.83 -2.66
N SER A 352 -7.47 -27.09 -3.05
CA SER A 352 -7.63 -26.61 -4.43
C SER A 352 -6.52 -25.66 -4.93
N GLY A 353 -5.73 -25.08 -4.01
CA GLY A 353 -4.58 -24.22 -4.31
C GLY A 353 -3.27 -25.00 -4.51
N GLY A 354 -3.27 -26.32 -4.28
CA GLY A 354 -2.07 -27.16 -4.37
C GLY A 354 -1.25 -27.23 -3.07
N THR A 355 -1.65 -26.53 -2.01
CA THR A 355 -1.02 -26.60 -0.69
C THR A 355 -1.17 -27.99 -0.09
N HIS A 356 -0.11 -28.48 0.54
CA HIS A 356 -0.11 -29.72 1.31
C HIS A 356 -0.79 -29.48 2.65
N VAL A 357 -1.93 -30.13 2.88
CA VAL A 357 -2.69 -29.98 4.13
C VAL A 357 -2.55 -31.25 4.95
N PHE A 358 -2.06 -31.08 6.18
CA PHE A 358 -1.97 -32.14 7.17
C PHE A 358 -2.96 -31.85 8.28
N THR A 359 -3.89 -32.76 8.52
CA THR A 359 -4.95 -32.56 9.52
C THR A 359 -4.81 -33.64 10.59
N ALA A 360 -4.45 -33.23 11.80
CA ALA A 360 -4.42 -34.09 12.98
C ALA A 360 -5.76 -33.98 13.71
N VAL A 361 -6.46 -35.10 13.87
CA VAL A 361 -7.74 -35.19 14.61
C VAL A 361 -7.61 -36.19 15.76
N THR A 362 -8.32 -35.99 16.87
CA THR A 362 -8.27 -36.90 18.02
C THR A 362 -8.65 -38.32 17.61
N LYS A 363 -7.78 -39.29 17.94
CA LYS A 363 -7.88 -40.67 17.44
C LYS A 363 -9.15 -41.38 17.92
N ASP A 364 -9.57 -41.12 19.15
CA ASP A 364 -10.77 -41.67 19.76
C ASP A 364 -12.02 -40.81 19.56
N ASN A 365 -11.91 -39.71 18.80
CA ASN A 365 -12.94 -38.68 18.61
C ASN A 365 -13.36 -37.95 19.90
N SER A 366 -12.51 -37.95 20.94
CA SER A 366 -12.70 -37.09 22.11
C SER A 366 -12.55 -35.61 21.74
N ASP A 367 -13.16 -34.72 22.54
CA ASP A 367 -12.96 -33.26 22.41
C ASP A 367 -12.10 -32.76 23.57
N VAL A 368 -11.06 -32.00 23.26
CA VAL A 368 -10.13 -31.40 24.21
C VAL A 368 -10.47 -29.92 24.38
N LEU A 369 -11.29 -29.60 25.39
CA LEU A 369 -11.84 -28.25 25.60
C LEU A 369 -10.85 -27.24 26.20
N SER A 370 -9.87 -27.73 26.95
CA SER A 370 -8.78 -26.95 27.53
C SER A 370 -7.48 -27.57 27.06
N PHE A 371 -6.61 -26.75 26.50
CA PHE A 371 -5.40 -27.19 25.82
C PHE A 371 -4.23 -26.32 26.25
N ASP A 372 -3.11 -26.93 26.64
CA ASP A 372 -1.90 -26.23 27.08
C ASP A 372 -0.66 -27.11 26.83
N GLU A 373 -0.12 -27.08 25.62
CA GLU A 373 0.90 -28.04 25.17
C GLU A 373 1.98 -27.39 24.30
N ASP A 374 3.11 -28.09 24.12
CA ASP A 374 4.19 -27.71 23.22
C ASP A 374 4.08 -28.42 21.86
N PHE A 375 3.78 -27.65 20.81
CA PHE A 375 3.62 -28.14 19.44
C PHE A 375 4.94 -28.47 18.75
N TYR A 376 6.10 -28.03 19.25
CA TYR A 376 7.35 -28.17 18.51
C TYR A 376 7.68 -29.61 18.08
N PRO A 377 7.55 -30.64 18.97
CA PRO A 377 7.80 -32.03 18.59
C PRO A 377 6.85 -32.52 17.49
N LEU A 378 5.60 -32.05 17.49
CA LEU A 378 4.60 -32.42 16.49
C LEU A 378 4.99 -31.94 15.09
N PHE A 379 5.53 -30.73 14.97
CA PHE A 379 5.97 -30.18 13.69
C PHE A 379 7.13 -30.98 13.09
N GLN A 380 8.13 -31.31 13.90
CA GLN A 380 9.26 -32.15 13.47
C GLN A 380 8.77 -33.53 13.00
N TYR A 381 7.86 -34.13 13.77
CA TYR A 381 7.28 -35.42 13.45
C TYR A 381 6.47 -35.41 12.15
N ILE A 382 5.55 -34.45 11.98
CA ILE A 382 4.72 -34.35 10.76
C ILE A 382 5.60 -34.18 9.53
N LEU A 383 6.59 -33.29 9.58
CA LEU A 383 7.51 -33.10 8.45
C LEU A 383 8.30 -34.38 8.15
N GLU A 384 8.79 -35.08 9.18
CA GLU A 384 9.50 -36.34 8.97
C GLU A 384 8.61 -37.42 8.31
N GLN A 385 7.35 -37.57 8.78
CA GLN A 385 6.41 -38.52 8.18
C GLN A 385 6.01 -38.12 6.77
N ALA A 386 5.85 -36.82 6.51
CA ALA A 386 5.51 -36.30 5.20
C ALA A 386 6.61 -36.62 4.17
N HIS A 387 7.89 -36.39 4.50
CA HIS A 387 9.02 -36.70 3.62
C HIS A 387 9.21 -38.20 3.34
N LYS A 388 8.64 -39.10 4.16
CA LYS A 388 8.67 -40.55 3.91
C LYS A 388 7.64 -41.00 2.87
N GLN A 389 6.55 -40.24 2.71
CA GLN A 389 5.37 -40.67 1.94
C GLN A 389 5.10 -39.78 0.72
N ILE A 390 5.71 -38.59 0.67
CA ILE A 390 5.57 -37.58 -0.39
C ILE A 390 6.96 -37.34 -0.99
N ASP A 391 7.03 -37.04 -2.29
CA ASP A 391 8.29 -36.75 -2.98
C ASP A 391 9.06 -35.62 -2.28
N ALA A 392 10.34 -35.85 -2.01
CA ALA A 392 11.17 -34.99 -1.18
C ALA A 392 11.45 -33.61 -1.80
N ASP A 393 11.21 -33.47 -3.11
CA ASP A 393 11.34 -32.20 -3.83
C ASP A 393 10.08 -31.30 -3.73
N ASP A 394 8.98 -31.83 -3.18
CA ASP A 394 7.67 -31.14 -3.12
C ASP A 394 7.35 -30.56 -1.72
N LEU A 395 8.17 -30.87 -0.71
CA LEU A 395 8.00 -30.40 0.66
C LEU A 395 9.22 -29.61 1.16
N PRO A 396 9.01 -28.56 1.96
CA PRO A 396 10.09 -27.77 2.54
C PRO A 396 10.85 -28.58 3.59
N LYS A 397 12.18 -28.55 3.53
CA LYS A 397 13.07 -29.32 4.44
C LYS A 397 13.27 -28.66 5.80
N ASP A 398 13.40 -27.32 5.80
CA ASP A 398 13.46 -26.50 7.00
C ASP A 398 12.60 -25.25 6.78
N PRO A 399 11.26 -25.39 6.88
CA PRO A 399 10.36 -24.29 6.59
C PRO A 399 10.41 -23.19 7.65
N TRP A 400 9.99 -22.00 7.23
CA TRP A 400 9.54 -20.96 8.14
C TRP A 400 8.15 -21.30 8.68
N LEU A 401 7.91 -21.05 9.96
CA LEU A 401 6.57 -20.96 10.55
C LEU A 401 6.14 -19.50 10.57
N GLY A 402 5.06 -19.17 9.85
CA GLY A 402 4.63 -17.77 9.69
C GLY A 402 3.37 -17.35 10.42
N ILE A 403 2.32 -18.15 10.32
CA ILE A 403 1.01 -17.86 10.90
C ILE A 403 0.67 -18.95 11.91
N ILE A 404 0.10 -18.52 13.04
CA ILE A 404 -0.47 -19.36 14.08
C ILE A 404 -1.87 -18.81 14.38
N GLU A 405 -2.90 -19.63 14.15
CA GLU A 405 -4.30 -19.27 14.32
C GLU A 405 -5.03 -20.33 15.16
N PHE A 406 -6.02 -19.89 15.94
CA PHE A 406 -6.97 -20.78 16.60
C PHE A 406 -8.39 -20.31 16.33
N GLY A 407 -9.25 -21.21 15.89
CA GLY A 407 -10.60 -20.85 15.50
C GLY A 407 -11.50 -22.05 15.25
N THR A 408 -12.56 -21.80 14.50
CA THR A 408 -13.53 -22.82 14.12
C THR A 408 -13.90 -22.70 12.66
N GLU A 409 -13.81 -23.79 11.93
CA GLU A 409 -14.38 -23.90 10.59
C GLU A 409 -15.87 -24.22 10.71
N THR A 410 -16.67 -23.61 9.85
CA THR A 410 -18.14 -23.61 9.96
C THR A 410 -18.76 -24.13 8.65
N TRP A 411 -19.47 -25.26 8.72
CA TRP A 411 -20.07 -25.90 7.54
C TRP A 411 -21.58 -25.76 7.48
N MET A 412 -22.28 -25.96 8.59
CA MET A 412 -23.74 -25.95 8.58
C MET A 412 -24.29 -25.66 9.98
N SER A 413 -25.39 -24.91 10.03
CA SER A 413 -26.25 -24.82 11.22
C SER A 413 -27.65 -24.33 10.84
N ARG A 414 -28.70 -24.96 11.36
CA ARG A 414 -30.10 -24.51 11.16
C ARG A 414 -30.47 -23.36 12.09
N GLY A 415 -29.93 -23.36 13.31
CA GLY A 415 -30.05 -22.28 14.29
C GLY A 415 -28.76 -21.47 14.46
N ASN A 416 -28.75 -20.49 15.36
CA ASN A 416 -27.51 -19.81 15.71
C ASN A 416 -26.64 -20.75 16.54
N ALA A 417 -25.34 -20.81 16.24
CA ALA A 417 -24.34 -21.50 17.05
C ALA A 417 -23.24 -20.49 17.40
N THR A 418 -22.78 -20.50 18.65
CA THR A 418 -21.72 -19.59 19.10
C THR A 418 -20.50 -20.38 19.56
N PHE A 419 -19.39 -20.23 18.84
CA PHE A 419 -18.07 -20.65 19.31
C PHE A 419 -17.52 -19.61 20.27
N THR A 420 -16.92 -20.03 21.38
CA THR A 420 -16.19 -19.15 22.28
C THR A 420 -14.84 -19.75 22.58
N ALA A 421 -13.78 -18.95 22.51
CA ALA A 421 -12.46 -19.33 22.96
C ALA A 421 -11.85 -18.25 23.87
N ALA A 422 -11.10 -18.67 24.88
CA ALA A 422 -10.55 -17.83 25.93
C ALA A 422 -9.20 -18.37 26.44
N ASN A 423 -8.62 -17.70 27.44
CA ASN A 423 -7.44 -18.16 28.18
C ASN A 423 -6.21 -18.46 27.28
N PHE A 424 -6.07 -17.68 26.23
CA PHE A 424 -5.05 -17.85 25.20
C PHE A 424 -3.61 -17.56 25.67
N GLY A 425 -2.73 -18.56 25.63
CA GLY A 425 -1.29 -18.43 25.84
C GLY A 425 -0.47 -18.71 24.58
N MET A 426 0.67 -18.02 24.44
CA MET A 426 1.70 -18.36 23.45
C MET A 426 3.08 -18.01 23.98
N SER A 427 4.01 -18.96 23.90
CA SER A 427 5.43 -18.78 24.20
C SER A 427 6.28 -19.50 23.15
N LEU A 428 7.25 -18.79 22.57
CA LEU A 428 8.23 -19.36 21.63
C LEU A 428 9.60 -19.31 22.30
N LYS A 429 10.28 -20.44 22.40
CA LYS A 429 11.70 -20.51 22.82
C LYS A 429 12.54 -20.98 21.65
N GLY A 430 13.74 -20.44 21.53
CA GLY A 430 14.63 -20.70 20.41
C GLY A 430 15.88 -19.84 20.48
N ASN A 431 16.86 -20.15 19.64
CA ASN A 431 18.12 -19.42 19.58
C ASN A 431 18.01 -18.21 18.64
N PHE A 432 17.29 -17.19 19.09
CA PHE A 432 17.10 -15.96 18.33
C PHE A 432 18.37 -15.09 18.44
N THR A 433 19.26 -15.13 17.44
CA THR A 433 20.46 -14.27 17.45
C THR A 433 20.08 -12.79 17.51
N SER A 434 20.55 -12.11 18.55
CA SER A 434 20.21 -10.73 18.89
C SER A 434 20.97 -9.70 18.02
N GLU A 435 20.57 -9.51 16.77
CA GLU A 435 20.96 -8.29 16.01
C GLU A 435 20.09 -7.07 16.41
N ARG A 436 20.01 -6.80 17.72
CA ARG A 436 19.52 -5.54 18.28
C ARG A 436 20.51 -5.05 19.31
N ASN A 437 21.53 -4.31 18.86
CA ASN A 437 22.09 -3.14 19.56
C ASN A 437 23.36 -2.61 18.86
N SER A 438 23.20 -1.60 18.00
CA SER A 438 24.25 -0.59 17.80
C SER A 438 23.65 0.75 17.32
N THR A 439 22.76 1.34 18.11
CA THR A 439 22.56 2.79 18.10
C THR A 439 23.36 3.37 19.26
N LYS A 440 24.63 3.73 19.02
CA LYS A 440 25.32 4.68 19.90
C LYS A 440 24.84 6.08 19.52
N LYS A 441 24.04 6.68 20.41
CA LYS A 441 23.80 8.12 20.46
C LYS A 441 24.24 8.57 21.84
N GLY A 442 25.18 9.49 21.91
CA GLY A 442 25.66 10.09 23.15
C GLY A 442 26.49 11.31 22.81
N ASP A 443 25.80 12.44 22.63
CA ASP A 443 26.42 13.76 22.61
C ASP A 443 26.34 14.36 24.02
N ASP A 444 27.52 14.75 24.52
CA ASP A 444 27.88 16.00 25.18
C ASP A 444 27.42 16.28 26.64
N TYR A 445 28.38 16.36 27.59
CA TYR A 445 28.78 17.61 28.27
C TYR A 445 29.94 17.42 29.29
N ARG A 446 31.03 18.16 29.06
CA ARG A 446 31.98 18.86 29.98
C ARG A 446 32.29 18.31 31.39
N ASP A 447 33.58 18.18 31.74
CA ASP A 447 34.34 19.18 32.53
C ASP A 447 35.86 18.85 32.63
N LYS A 448 36.62 19.92 32.86
CA LYS A 448 38.07 20.20 33.03
C LYS A 448 39.07 19.12 33.47
N GLY A 449 40.31 19.30 33.00
CA GLY A 449 41.53 18.82 33.65
C GLY A 449 42.80 19.15 32.87
N ASP A 450 43.54 20.15 33.37
CA ASP A 450 44.71 20.81 32.79
C ASP A 450 46.04 20.06 33.06
N LYS A 451 47.08 20.41 32.29
CA LYS A 451 48.54 20.42 32.63
C LYS A 451 49.52 19.25 32.37
N ASP A 452 50.45 19.60 31.47
CA ASP A 452 51.92 19.71 31.62
C ASP A 452 52.87 18.47 31.63
N LYS A 453 53.73 18.49 30.60
CA LYS A 453 55.22 18.45 30.59
C LYS A 453 55.99 17.17 30.93
N GLY A 454 57.03 16.95 30.12
CA GLY A 454 58.25 16.26 30.57
C GLY A 454 59.15 15.78 29.43
N ASP A 455 60.20 16.56 29.14
CA ASP A 455 61.25 16.33 28.14
C ASP A 455 62.13 15.09 28.40
N GLY A 456 62.82 14.60 27.35
CA GLY A 456 63.94 13.67 27.48
C GLY A 456 64.63 13.26 26.17
N LYS A 457 65.73 13.94 25.84
CA LYS A 457 66.65 13.74 24.70
C LYS A 457 67.23 12.32 24.55
N GLY A 458 67.57 11.94 23.30
CA GLY A 458 68.69 11.03 23.01
C GLY A 458 68.73 10.47 21.57
N SER A 459 69.62 11.02 20.74
CA SER A 459 70.31 10.49 19.53
C SER A 459 70.21 8.97 19.26
N ASP A 460 70.20 8.45 18.02
CA ASP A 460 71.18 8.70 16.95
C ASP A 460 70.71 8.09 15.60
N LYS A 461 71.04 8.79 14.51
CA LYS A 461 71.36 8.36 13.12
C LYS A 461 70.52 7.35 12.32
N GLY A 462 70.18 7.80 11.10
CA GLY A 462 70.44 7.03 9.87
C GLY A 462 69.48 7.34 8.70
N SER A 463 69.95 8.18 7.76
CA SER A 463 69.55 8.37 6.33
C SER A 463 68.10 8.13 5.90
N GLY A 464 67.37 9.11 5.32
CA GLY A 464 67.68 9.82 4.05
C GLY A 464 67.37 8.89 2.86
N ASP A 465 66.49 9.15 1.90
CA ASP A 465 65.96 10.36 1.24
C ASP A 465 64.62 9.96 0.56
N ASN A 466 63.58 10.82 0.50
CA ASN A 466 63.21 11.70 -0.65
C ASN A 466 63.12 10.95 -2.01
N SER A 467 62.13 11.13 -2.89
CA SER A 467 61.10 12.15 -3.08
C SER A 467 60.23 11.78 -4.30
N THR A 468 58.99 12.29 -4.31
CA THR A 468 58.25 12.90 -5.45
C THR A 468 58.26 12.32 -6.87
N ASP A 469 57.02 12.17 -7.35
CA ASP A 469 56.46 12.73 -8.61
C ASP A 469 56.69 12.08 -9.98
N SER A 470 55.51 11.82 -10.58
CA SER A 470 55.08 12.17 -11.94
C SER A 470 55.36 11.24 -13.14
N LYS A 471 54.23 10.84 -13.74
CA LYS A 471 53.85 10.84 -15.18
C LYS A 471 54.78 10.20 -16.22
N GLY A 472 54.16 9.29 -16.99
CA GLY A 472 54.02 9.47 -18.44
C GLY A 472 54.73 8.46 -19.34
N ASP A 473 53.99 8.03 -20.37
CA ASP A 473 54.41 7.51 -21.69
C ASP A 473 54.53 5.97 -21.78
N GLU A 474 53.64 5.25 -22.52
CA GLU A 474 53.58 5.06 -24.00
C GLU A 474 54.89 4.43 -24.53
N GLU A 475 54.96 3.37 -25.36
CA GLU A 475 54.01 2.58 -26.17
C GLU A 475 54.76 1.27 -26.59
N ASP A 476 54.18 0.50 -27.53
CA ASP A 476 54.75 -0.60 -28.35
C ASP A 476 54.72 -2.04 -27.77
N ASP A 477 54.21 -3.09 -28.45
CA ASP A 477 53.63 -3.24 -29.80
C ASP A 477 52.96 -4.64 -29.94
N ALA A 478 52.22 -4.82 -31.04
CA ALA A 478 51.99 -6.06 -31.81
C ALA A 478 50.63 -6.81 -31.76
N THR A 479 49.68 -6.28 -32.56
CA THR A 479 48.95 -6.87 -33.72
C THR A 479 48.26 -8.26 -33.72
N SER A 480 46.98 -8.22 -34.16
CA SER A 480 46.23 -9.10 -35.11
C SER A 480 46.03 -10.60 -34.81
N THR A 481 44.89 -11.27 -35.06
CA THR A 481 43.76 -11.08 -36.00
C THR A 481 42.65 -12.11 -35.66
N HIS A 482 41.42 -11.83 -36.12
CA HIS A 482 40.22 -12.68 -36.11
C HIS A 482 40.40 -14.17 -36.48
N LEU A 483 39.55 -15.05 -35.91
CA LEU A 483 38.71 -16.05 -36.62
C LEU A 483 37.85 -16.89 -35.63
N ILE A 484 36.56 -17.03 -35.95
CA ILE A 484 35.58 -18.05 -35.50
C ILE A 484 35.52 -19.10 -36.65
N PRO A 485 35.06 -20.39 -36.55
CA PRO A 485 34.43 -21.19 -35.46
C PRO A 485 35.01 -22.63 -35.27
N SER A 486 34.56 -23.35 -34.22
CA SER A 486 33.78 -24.61 -34.33
C SER A 486 33.98 -25.58 -33.14
N SER A 487 32.95 -26.40 -32.96
CA SER A 487 32.70 -27.51 -32.03
C SER A 487 33.87 -28.47 -31.76
N HIS A 488 34.13 -28.77 -30.48
CA HIS A 488 33.97 -30.11 -29.90
C HIS A 488 34.32 -30.12 -28.41
N ASP A 489 33.73 -31.11 -27.74
CA ASP A 489 33.79 -31.47 -26.33
C ASP A 489 35.15 -31.33 -25.66
N LEU A 490 35.15 -30.81 -24.43
CA LEU A 490 36.14 -31.14 -23.41
C LEU A 490 35.51 -31.02 -22.02
N HIS A 491 35.20 -32.18 -21.46
CA HIS A 491 34.98 -32.39 -20.03
C HIS A 491 36.16 -31.83 -19.22
N PHE A 492 35.89 -31.00 -18.21
CA PHE A 492 36.74 -30.90 -17.02
C PHE A 492 35.89 -30.77 -15.76
N ASN A 493 35.92 -31.84 -14.97
CA ASN A 493 35.55 -31.85 -13.56
C ASN A 493 36.52 -30.96 -12.79
N HIS A 494 36.00 -29.89 -12.18
CA HIS A 494 36.45 -29.40 -10.87
C HIS A 494 35.30 -28.63 -10.23
N THR A 495 34.47 -29.35 -9.48
CA THR A 495 33.49 -28.78 -8.56
C THR A 495 34.21 -28.15 -7.38
N ASN A 496 34.49 -26.86 -7.46
CA ASN A 496 34.52 -26.04 -6.25
C ASN A 496 33.07 -25.77 -5.83
N PRO A 497 32.68 -25.97 -4.56
CA PRO A 497 31.35 -25.62 -4.11
C PRO A 497 31.17 -24.11 -4.31
N ILE A 498 30.21 -23.74 -5.17
CA ILE A 498 29.67 -22.39 -5.20
C ILE A 498 28.97 -22.20 -3.87
N THR A 499 29.63 -21.51 -2.94
CA THR A 499 28.99 -20.96 -1.75
C THR A 499 27.95 -19.95 -2.22
N MET A 500 26.70 -20.38 -2.38
CA MET A 500 25.58 -19.46 -2.51
C MET A 500 25.39 -18.77 -1.16
N ILE A 501 25.94 -17.56 -1.04
CA ILE A 501 25.56 -16.63 0.01
C ILE A 501 24.14 -16.17 -0.33
N LEU A 502 23.14 -16.81 0.28
CA LEU A 502 21.76 -16.37 0.20
C LEU A 502 21.67 -15.05 0.96
N HIS A 503 21.71 -13.92 0.24
CA HIS A 503 21.44 -12.62 0.81
C HIS A 503 19.97 -12.58 1.29
N THR A 504 19.75 -12.89 2.56
CA THR A 504 18.47 -12.68 3.24
C THR A 504 18.26 -11.17 3.41
N SER A 505 17.65 -10.51 2.42
CA SER A 505 17.25 -9.12 2.56
C SER A 505 16.10 -9.03 3.56
N ALA A 506 16.28 -8.25 4.63
CA ALA A 506 15.20 -7.87 5.55
C ALA A 506 13.97 -7.33 4.79
N PRO A 507 12.73 -7.48 5.30
CA PRO A 507 11.53 -6.98 4.63
C PRO A 507 11.69 -5.50 4.27
N GLU A 508 11.50 -5.18 2.98
CA GLU A 508 11.71 -3.84 2.47
C GLU A 508 10.76 -2.83 3.13
N SER A 509 11.31 -1.93 3.94
CA SER A 509 10.54 -0.86 4.55
C SER A 509 10.04 0.11 3.49
N ARG A 510 8.71 0.31 3.43
CA ARG A 510 8.09 1.32 2.55
C ARG A 510 8.61 2.73 2.81
N LEU A 511 8.93 3.05 4.07
CA LEU A 511 9.51 4.35 4.41
C LEU A 511 10.90 4.49 3.79
N ARG A 512 11.72 3.44 3.84
CA ARG A 512 13.05 3.44 3.22
C ARG A 512 12.94 3.60 1.70
N ARG A 513 12.04 2.84 1.04
CA ARG A 513 11.77 2.99 -0.40
C ARG A 513 11.30 4.40 -0.74
N ALA A 514 10.41 4.99 0.07
CA ALA A 514 9.94 6.35 -0.15
C ALA A 514 11.06 7.39 -0.05
N ILE A 515 11.99 7.24 0.90
CA ILE A 515 13.18 8.11 1.02
C ILE A 515 14.07 7.96 -0.22
N HIS A 516 14.34 6.73 -0.67
CA HIS A 516 15.11 6.49 -1.90
C HIS A 516 14.42 7.01 -3.16
N ALA A 517 13.09 7.11 -3.16
CA ALA A 517 12.28 7.59 -4.28
C ALA A 517 12.16 9.12 -4.36
N LEU A 518 12.67 9.88 -3.37
CA LEU A 518 12.62 11.35 -3.41
C LEU A 518 13.13 12.01 -4.71
N PRO A 519 14.13 11.46 -5.45
CA PRO A 519 14.54 12.03 -6.73
C PRO A 519 13.42 12.13 -7.77
N PHE A 520 12.39 11.28 -7.74
CA PHE A 520 11.21 11.45 -8.61
C PHE A 520 10.50 12.78 -8.34
N LEU A 521 10.33 13.16 -7.07
CA LEU A 521 9.66 14.41 -6.69
C LEU A 521 10.49 15.64 -7.10
N LEU A 522 11.82 15.52 -7.14
CA LEU A 522 12.69 16.57 -7.68
C LEU A 522 12.42 16.81 -9.16
N ILE A 523 12.16 15.75 -9.95
CA ILE A 523 11.79 15.89 -11.36
C ILE A 523 10.46 16.65 -11.52
N SER A 524 9.45 16.35 -10.70
CA SER A 524 8.21 17.14 -10.68
C SER A 524 8.45 18.61 -10.28
N ALA A 525 9.37 18.86 -9.34
CA ALA A 525 9.75 20.21 -8.96
C ALA A 525 10.42 20.96 -10.13
N VAL A 526 11.24 20.29 -10.93
CA VAL A 526 11.80 20.87 -12.17
C VAL A 526 10.69 21.21 -13.17
N MET A 527 9.72 20.31 -13.39
CA MET A 527 8.58 20.56 -14.27
C MET A 527 7.75 21.78 -13.82
N SER A 528 7.66 22.06 -12.52
CA SER A 528 6.90 23.22 -12.01
C SER A 528 7.39 24.56 -12.58
N ARG A 529 8.65 24.62 -13.07
CA ARG A 529 9.20 25.79 -13.76
C ARG A 529 8.48 26.11 -15.06
N ALA A 530 7.95 25.10 -15.76
CA ALA A 530 7.21 25.26 -17.00
C ALA A 530 5.92 26.04 -16.79
N PHE A 531 5.29 25.96 -15.61
CA PHE A 531 4.05 26.70 -15.32
C PHE A 531 4.23 28.22 -15.32
N ALA A 532 5.44 28.73 -15.07
CA ALA A 532 5.70 30.17 -15.17
C ALA A 532 5.62 30.69 -16.62
N MET A 533 5.62 29.80 -17.62
CA MET A 533 5.45 30.14 -19.04
C MET A 533 3.97 30.29 -19.43
N ALA A 534 3.02 29.98 -18.54
CA ALA A 534 1.59 30.10 -18.83
C ALA A 534 1.14 31.56 -19.11
N LYS A 535 1.78 32.54 -18.49
CA LYS A 535 1.42 33.96 -18.61
C LYS A 535 1.52 34.50 -20.06
N PRO A 536 2.64 34.32 -20.78
CA PRO A 536 2.73 34.73 -22.19
C PRO A 536 1.88 33.87 -23.15
N ILE A 537 1.63 32.59 -22.81
CA ILE A 537 0.86 31.65 -23.65
C ILE A 537 -0.65 31.92 -23.58
N GLY A 538 -1.18 32.21 -22.38
CA GLY A 538 -2.63 32.30 -22.13
C GLY A 538 -3.41 33.20 -23.12
N PRO A 539 -2.99 34.45 -23.37
CA PRO A 539 -3.75 35.38 -24.21
C PRO A 539 -3.97 34.91 -25.64
N ILE A 540 -3.01 34.22 -26.27
CA ILE A 540 -3.15 33.74 -27.66
C ILE A 540 -4.14 32.56 -27.74
N ILE A 541 -4.14 31.69 -26.74
CA ILE A 541 -5.07 30.57 -26.63
C ILE A 541 -6.47 31.08 -26.34
N GLU A 542 -6.62 31.93 -25.32
CA GLU A 542 -7.90 32.52 -24.93
C GLU A 542 -8.53 33.33 -26.08
N GLY A 543 -7.71 34.04 -26.85
CA GLY A 543 -8.14 34.75 -28.05
C GLY A 543 -8.77 33.81 -29.07
N SER A 544 -8.05 32.76 -29.46
CA SER A 544 -8.51 31.76 -30.43
C SER A 544 -9.74 30.99 -29.94
N VAL A 545 -9.74 30.60 -28.66
CA VAL A 545 -10.91 29.99 -28.00
C VAL A 545 -12.08 30.96 -28.06
N LYS A 546 -11.92 32.25 -27.79
CA LYS A 546 -13.04 33.20 -27.82
C LYS A 546 -13.60 33.38 -29.22
N THR A 547 -12.75 33.53 -30.23
CA THR A 547 -13.15 33.79 -31.62
C THR A 547 -13.62 32.54 -32.38
N SER A 548 -13.33 31.33 -31.88
CA SER A 548 -13.51 30.08 -32.65
C SER A 548 -12.67 30.02 -33.93
N VAL A 549 -11.60 30.81 -33.97
CA VAL A 549 -10.72 30.89 -35.15
C VAL A 549 -9.29 30.84 -34.66
N PHE A 550 -8.56 29.85 -35.15
CA PHE A 550 -7.11 29.77 -34.99
C PHE A 550 -6.46 30.71 -36.02
N THR A 551 -5.60 31.60 -35.55
CA THR A 551 -4.82 32.50 -36.40
C THR A 551 -3.35 32.45 -36.00
N ALA A 552 -2.50 32.06 -36.94
CA ALA A 552 -1.04 32.12 -36.77
C ALA A 552 -0.37 32.31 -38.14
N GLN A 553 0.56 33.26 -38.23
CA GLN A 553 1.14 33.69 -39.51
C GLN A 553 0.03 34.01 -40.53
N ASP A 554 0.09 33.42 -41.73
CA ASP A 554 -0.92 33.57 -42.80
C ASP A 554 -2.02 32.49 -42.77
N VAL A 555 -2.06 31.67 -41.71
CA VAL A 555 -3.03 30.57 -41.56
C VAL A 555 -4.22 31.03 -40.72
N ASN A 556 -5.41 30.89 -41.29
CA ASN A 556 -6.69 31.16 -40.61
C ASN A 556 -7.61 29.94 -40.75
N VAL A 557 -7.92 29.31 -39.63
CA VAL A 557 -8.64 28.01 -39.59
C VAL A 557 -9.76 28.06 -38.55
N PRO A 558 -11.00 27.73 -38.92
CA PRO A 558 -12.08 27.50 -37.97
C PRO A 558 -11.75 26.36 -36.99
N ILE A 559 -11.98 26.60 -35.69
CA ILE A 559 -11.75 25.60 -34.64
C ILE A 559 -13.01 25.39 -33.81
N ILE A 560 -13.24 24.14 -33.40
CA ILE A 560 -14.43 23.77 -32.64
C ILE A 560 -14.24 24.05 -31.14
N LYS A 561 -15.33 24.44 -30.47
CA LYS A 561 -15.36 24.74 -29.02
C LYS A 561 -15.95 23.61 -28.18
N LYS A 562 -16.74 22.74 -28.81
CA LYS A 562 -17.53 21.70 -28.15
C LYS A 562 -17.46 20.45 -28.99
N PHE A 563 -17.20 19.33 -28.36
CA PHE A 563 -17.08 18.04 -29.03
C PHE A 563 -17.75 16.91 -28.24
N TYR A 564 -17.57 16.87 -26.92
CA TYR A 564 -18.07 15.78 -26.09
C TYR A 564 -19.52 15.97 -25.62
N GLY A 565 -20.03 17.21 -25.66
CA GLY A 565 -21.35 17.53 -25.14
C GLY A 565 -21.42 17.59 -23.61
N VAL A 566 -20.26 17.62 -22.94
CA VAL A 566 -20.12 17.73 -21.48
C VAL A 566 -19.44 19.06 -21.19
N PRO A 567 -20.13 20.06 -20.61
CA PRO A 567 -19.62 21.43 -20.50
C PRO A 567 -18.21 21.51 -19.88
N VAL A 568 -17.97 20.83 -18.77
CA VAL A 568 -16.67 20.85 -18.09
C VAL A 568 -15.55 20.26 -18.96
N LEU A 569 -15.82 19.20 -19.72
CA LEU A 569 -14.82 18.60 -20.61
C LEU A 569 -14.59 19.49 -21.83
N ASP A 570 -15.65 20.02 -22.42
CA ASP A 570 -15.57 20.91 -23.58
C ASP A 570 -14.80 22.20 -23.22
N ASP A 571 -15.07 22.80 -22.07
CA ASP A 571 -14.39 24.04 -21.63
C ASP A 571 -12.89 23.82 -21.41
N VAL A 572 -12.49 22.70 -20.79
CA VAL A 572 -11.08 22.35 -20.57
C VAL A 572 -10.39 22.03 -21.90
N PHE A 573 -10.96 21.13 -22.70
CA PHE A 573 -10.30 20.66 -23.91
C PHE A 573 -10.36 21.67 -25.06
N ALA A 574 -11.25 22.67 -25.03
CA ALA A 574 -11.17 23.80 -25.95
C ALA A 574 -9.83 24.56 -25.80
N VAL A 575 -9.37 24.76 -24.56
CA VAL A 575 -8.07 25.40 -24.29
C VAL A 575 -6.92 24.49 -24.73
N VAL A 576 -6.96 23.21 -24.34
CA VAL A 576 -5.89 22.24 -24.63
C VAL A 576 -5.74 22.01 -26.14
N THR A 577 -6.85 21.82 -26.86
CA THR A 577 -6.80 21.53 -28.30
C THR A 577 -6.34 22.73 -29.13
N VAL A 578 -6.58 23.96 -28.67
CA VAL A 578 -6.02 25.17 -29.27
C VAL A 578 -4.51 25.28 -29.01
N ALA A 579 -4.04 24.95 -27.81
CA ALA A 579 -2.61 24.86 -27.54
C ALA A 579 -1.95 23.86 -28.50
N PHE A 580 -2.55 22.69 -28.66
CA PHE A 580 -2.07 21.67 -29.59
C PHE A 580 -2.17 22.11 -31.05
N ALA A 581 -3.15 22.93 -31.46
CA ALA A 581 -3.21 23.45 -32.82
C ALA A 581 -1.97 24.28 -33.18
N HIS A 582 -1.48 25.12 -32.24
CA HIS A 582 -0.22 25.86 -32.42
C HIS A 582 1.00 24.94 -32.59
N LEU A 583 0.93 23.70 -32.10
CA LEU A 583 1.98 22.70 -32.20
C LEU A 583 1.78 21.79 -33.43
N GLN A 584 0.55 21.49 -33.84
CA GLN A 584 0.24 20.45 -34.85
C GLN A 584 0.01 21.00 -36.27
N PHE A 585 -0.27 22.29 -36.41
CA PHE A 585 -0.62 22.89 -37.71
C PHE A 585 0.61 23.30 -38.54
N PHE A 586 1.82 22.98 -38.07
CA PHE A 586 3.07 23.30 -38.76
C PHE A 586 3.30 24.82 -38.93
N THR A 587 2.70 25.65 -38.08
CA THR A 587 2.93 27.11 -38.08
C THR A 587 4.23 27.51 -37.39
N ASN A 588 4.78 26.62 -36.56
CA ASN A 588 6.16 26.69 -36.10
C ASN A 588 6.76 25.29 -36.25
N GLU A 589 7.81 25.19 -37.03
CA GLU A 589 8.39 23.91 -37.44
C GLU A 589 8.98 23.13 -36.27
N GLU A 590 9.74 23.79 -35.40
CA GLU A 590 10.40 23.09 -34.28
C GLU A 590 9.37 22.59 -33.27
N ALA A 591 8.33 23.38 -32.99
CA ALA A 591 7.25 22.98 -32.10
C ALA A 591 6.48 21.76 -32.64
N TYR A 592 6.29 21.70 -33.97
CA TYR A 592 5.66 20.58 -34.63
C TYR A 592 6.49 19.30 -34.52
N TRP A 593 7.77 19.37 -34.90
CA TRP A 593 8.66 18.22 -34.85
C TRP A 593 8.83 17.69 -33.43
N GLN A 594 8.95 18.59 -32.45
CA GLN A 594 9.06 18.24 -31.05
C GLN A 594 7.82 17.47 -30.56
N LEU A 595 6.61 17.97 -30.83
CA LEU A 595 5.38 17.32 -30.37
C LEU A 595 5.13 16.00 -31.11
N LEU A 596 5.41 15.93 -32.41
CA LEU A 596 5.22 14.71 -33.21
C LEU A 596 6.03 13.54 -32.65
N VAL A 597 7.32 13.77 -32.39
CA VAL A 597 8.20 12.74 -31.78
C VAL A 597 7.73 12.41 -30.38
N PHE A 598 7.50 13.42 -29.53
CA PHE A 598 7.12 13.18 -28.13
C PHE A 598 5.87 12.30 -28.01
N LEU A 599 4.79 12.64 -28.70
CA LEU A 599 3.55 11.89 -28.60
C LEU A 599 3.64 10.50 -29.26
N THR A 600 4.39 10.37 -30.34
CA THR A 600 4.63 9.04 -30.94
C THR A 600 5.39 8.14 -29.97
N ASP A 601 6.42 8.68 -29.33
CA ASP A 601 7.25 7.99 -28.34
C ASP A 601 6.45 7.59 -27.11
N PHE A 602 5.58 8.49 -26.64
CA PHE A 602 4.79 8.28 -25.43
C PHE A 602 3.97 6.97 -25.45
N VAL A 603 3.61 6.44 -26.62
CA VAL A 603 2.90 5.16 -26.75
C VAL A 603 3.64 4.00 -26.08
N GLY A 604 4.98 4.01 -26.10
CA GLY A 604 5.79 2.99 -25.42
C GLY A 604 5.56 3.00 -23.91
N MET A 605 5.60 4.19 -23.29
CA MET A 605 5.30 4.34 -21.87
C MET A 605 3.84 4.04 -21.54
N TYR A 606 2.92 4.47 -22.40
CA TYR A 606 1.50 4.19 -22.25
C TYR A 606 1.22 2.68 -22.24
N ALA A 607 1.80 1.92 -23.18
CA ALA A 607 1.67 0.47 -23.25
C ALA A 607 2.21 -0.22 -22.00
N VAL A 608 3.39 0.19 -21.54
CA VAL A 608 4.02 -0.32 -20.31
C VAL A 608 3.14 -0.07 -19.10
N VAL A 609 2.69 1.17 -18.87
CA VAL A 609 1.85 1.51 -17.71
C VAL A 609 0.51 0.77 -17.74
N MET A 610 -0.09 0.58 -18.93
CA MET A 610 -1.29 -0.24 -19.08
C MET A 610 -1.06 -1.69 -18.66
N ILE A 611 -0.05 -2.37 -19.21
CA ILE A 611 0.18 -3.79 -18.91
C ILE A 611 0.59 -4.01 -17.45
N GLU A 612 1.33 -3.06 -16.85
CA GLU A 612 1.64 -3.05 -15.43
C GLU A 612 0.39 -3.01 -14.55
N GLY A 613 -0.65 -2.27 -14.94
CA GLY A 613 -1.93 -2.24 -14.23
C GLY A 613 -2.68 -3.58 -14.24
N TYR A 614 -2.40 -4.45 -15.21
CA TYR A 614 -3.01 -5.80 -15.28
C TYR A 614 -2.29 -6.83 -14.42
N ARG A 615 -1.10 -6.55 -13.88
CA ARG A 615 -0.39 -7.49 -13.00
C ARG A 615 -1.15 -7.71 -11.68
N PRO A 616 -1.29 -8.96 -11.19
CA PRO A 616 -1.99 -9.26 -9.93
C PRO A 616 -1.38 -8.60 -8.69
N GLY A 617 -0.05 -8.48 -8.63
CA GLY A 617 0.68 -7.89 -7.50
C GLY A 617 0.48 -6.37 -7.35
N ASN A 618 0.05 -5.70 -8.42
CA ASN A 618 -0.16 -4.26 -8.45
C ASN A 618 -1.58 -3.90 -8.02
N THR A 619 -1.83 -3.88 -6.70
CA THR A 619 -3.15 -3.62 -6.11
C THR A 619 -3.39 -2.17 -5.71
N PHE A 620 -2.35 -1.32 -5.73
CA PHE A 620 -2.50 0.09 -5.38
C PHE A 620 -3.33 0.80 -6.46
N PRO A 621 -4.42 1.53 -6.11
CA PRO A 621 -5.40 2.01 -7.09
C PRO A 621 -4.83 2.81 -8.25
N VAL A 622 -3.86 3.69 -7.99
CA VAL A 622 -3.24 4.54 -9.01
C VAL A 622 -2.47 3.71 -10.05
N ILE A 623 -1.83 2.61 -9.63
CA ILE A 623 -1.10 1.69 -10.51
C ILE A 623 -2.09 0.76 -11.22
N LYS A 624 -3.08 0.25 -10.49
CA LYS A 624 -4.09 -0.69 -11.02
C LYS A 624 -4.95 -0.06 -12.11
N TYR A 625 -5.30 1.21 -11.94
CA TYR A 625 -6.17 1.96 -12.84
C TYR A 625 -5.46 3.20 -13.37
N PRO A 626 -4.47 3.04 -14.27
CA PRO A 626 -3.66 4.15 -14.75
C PRO A 626 -4.48 5.18 -15.55
N VAL A 627 -5.70 4.84 -15.97
CA VAL A 627 -6.65 5.75 -16.65
C VAL A 627 -6.81 7.08 -15.92
N VAL A 628 -6.93 7.07 -14.59
CA VAL A 628 -7.15 8.30 -13.80
C VAL A 628 -5.93 9.20 -13.92
N PHE A 629 -4.75 8.62 -13.75
CA PHE A 629 -3.48 9.31 -13.82
C PHE A 629 -3.20 9.87 -15.23
N LEU A 630 -3.40 9.05 -16.26
CA LEU A 630 -3.17 9.41 -17.65
C LEU A 630 -4.16 10.49 -18.12
N PHE A 631 -5.42 10.40 -17.68
CA PHE A 631 -6.43 11.43 -17.97
C PHE A 631 -6.06 12.78 -17.34
N LEU A 632 -5.66 12.79 -16.06
CA LEU A 632 -5.19 14.02 -15.40
C LEU A 632 -3.93 14.59 -16.07
N SER A 633 -3.08 13.73 -16.64
CA SER A 633 -1.86 14.16 -17.34
C SER A 633 -2.16 15.00 -18.59
N GLN A 634 -3.33 14.84 -19.21
CA GLN A 634 -3.75 15.71 -20.32
C GLN A 634 -4.00 17.15 -19.89
N MET A 635 -4.31 17.38 -18.61
CA MET A 635 -4.62 18.72 -18.07
C MET A 635 -3.40 19.42 -17.46
N PHE A 636 -2.51 18.65 -16.82
CA PHE A 636 -1.39 19.20 -16.04
C PHE A 636 0.00 18.97 -16.66
N GLY A 637 0.07 18.26 -17.77
CA GLY A 637 1.33 17.79 -18.36
C GLY A 637 1.81 16.50 -17.71
N ILE A 638 2.27 15.56 -18.53
CA ILE A 638 2.67 14.25 -18.03
C ILE A 638 4.05 14.26 -17.35
N GLY A 639 4.92 15.20 -17.71
CA GLY A 639 6.19 15.45 -17.04
C GLY A 639 6.02 15.88 -15.58
N CYS A 640 4.86 16.42 -15.20
CA CYS A 640 4.54 16.75 -13.81
C CYS A 640 4.06 15.52 -13.04
N LEU A 641 3.13 14.77 -13.64
CA LEU A 641 2.45 13.68 -12.96
C LEU A 641 3.26 12.37 -13.02
N ALA A 642 3.95 12.03 -14.13
CA ALA A 642 4.69 10.77 -14.29
C ALA A 642 5.72 10.52 -13.19
N PRO A 643 6.51 11.51 -12.72
CA PRO A 643 7.39 11.29 -11.59
C PRO A 643 6.63 10.95 -10.30
N ILE A 644 5.48 11.59 -10.04
CA ILE A 644 4.63 11.24 -8.88
C ILE A 644 4.09 9.81 -9.01
N PHE A 645 3.66 9.43 -10.22
CA PHE A 645 3.20 8.08 -10.50
C PHE A 645 4.30 7.05 -10.26
N PHE A 646 5.49 7.25 -10.82
CA PHE A 646 6.62 6.32 -10.65
C PHE A 646 7.17 6.30 -9.22
N PHE A 647 7.11 7.41 -8.49
CA PHE A 647 7.36 7.47 -7.04
C PHE A 647 6.44 6.51 -6.28
N LEU A 648 5.13 6.62 -6.52
CA LEU A 648 4.14 5.73 -5.90
C LEU A 648 4.34 4.29 -6.39
N PHE A 649 4.60 4.10 -7.68
CA PHE A 649 4.83 2.79 -8.27
C PHE A 649 5.94 2.04 -7.54
N TYR A 650 7.11 2.67 -7.40
CA TYR A 650 8.27 2.07 -6.77
C TYR A 650 8.02 1.71 -5.29
N ILE A 651 7.32 2.58 -4.54
CA ILE A 651 7.02 2.34 -3.11
C ILE A 651 6.11 1.12 -2.93
N PHE A 652 5.11 0.97 -3.79
CA PHE A 652 4.09 -0.07 -3.67
C PHE A 652 4.41 -1.37 -4.43
N THR A 653 5.54 -1.39 -5.15
CA THR A 653 6.02 -2.56 -5.92
C THR A 653 7.43 -2.97 -5.44
N PRO A 654 7.54 -3.58 -4.24
CA PRO A 654 8.81 -4.14 -3.75
C PRO A 654 9.29 -5.31 -4.61
N ALA A 655 10.58 -5.64 -4.51
CA ALA A 655 11.25 -6.60 -5.39
C ALA A 655 10.53 -7.95 -5.50
N TYR A 656 10.01 -8.50 -4.39
CA TYR A 656 9.30 -9.79 -4.41
C TYR A 656 8.09 -9.79 -5.36
N LYS A 657 7.40 -8.66 -5.53
CA LYS A 657 6.26 -8.59 -6.46
C LYS A 657 6.67 -8.70 -7.92
N LEU A 658 7.92 -8.39 -8.24
CA LEU A 658 8.49 -8.51 -9.58
C LEU A 658 9.04 -9.92 -9.83
N THR A 659 9.51 -10.62 -8.80
CA THR A 659 10.12 -11.95 -8.95
C THR A 659 9.15 -13.11 -8.76
N THR A 660 8.02 -12.93 -8.05
CA THR A 660 7.02 -13.98 -7.85
C THR A 660 6.07 -14.14 -9.07
N PRO A 661 6.09 -15.28 -9.81
CA PRO A 661 5.31 -15.46 -11.03
C PRO A 661 3.81 -15.19 -10.91
N SER A 662 3.19 -15.61 -9.80
CA SER A 662 1.75 -15.40 -9.56
C SER A 662 1.38 -13.92 -9.34
N LEU A 663 2.35 -13.07 -8.98
CA LEU A 663 2.15 -11.65 -8.72
C LEU A 663 2.54 -10.78 -9.91
N TYR A 664 3.60 -11.12 -10.64
CA TYR A 664 4.05 -10.28 -11.75
C TYR A 664 3.39 -10.62 -13.09
N ARG A 665 2.82 -11.81 -13.30
CA ARG A 665 2.32 -12.18 -14.65
C ARG A 665 0.96 -11.55 -14.97
N PRO A 666 0.83 -10.74 -16.04
CA PRO A 666 -0.43 -10.07 -16.41
C PRO A 666 -1.47 -11.02 -17.05
N GLY A 667 -1.03 -12.16 -17.60
CA GLY A 667 -1.88 -13.13 -18.30
C GLY A 667 -1.94 -12.93 -19.82
N VAL A 668 -2.30 -13.99 -20.54
CA VAL A 668 -2.32 -14.01 -22.03
C VAL A 668 -3.28 -12.97 -22.62
N ALA A 669 -4.52 -12.88 -22.11
CA ALA A 669 -5.52 -12.00 -22.73
C ALA A 669 -5.13 -10.51 -22.67
N PRO A 670 -4.67 -9.95 -21.54
CA PRO A 670 -4.15 -8.58 -21.51
C PRO A 670 -2.96 -8.35 -22.45
N CYS A 671 -2.00 -9.28 -22.53
CA CYS A 671 -0.86 -9.15 -23.44
C CYS A 671 -1.29 -9.09 -24.91
N MET A 672 -2.24 -9.94 -25.32
CA MET A 672 -2.78 -9.97 -26.68
C MET A 672 -3.68 -8.77 -27.00
N ALA A 673 -4.38 -8.23 -25.99
CA ALA A 673 -5.22 -7.05 -26.14
C ALA A 673 -4.42 -5.74 -26.31
N LEU A 674 -3.16 -5.71 -25.86
CA LEU A 674 -2.39 -4.47 -25.75
C LEU A 674 -2.13 -3.79 -27.09
N LEU A 675 -1.62 -4.53 -28.08
CA LEU A 675 -1.35 -3.99 -29.42
C LEU A 675 -2.60 -3.40 -30.11
N PRO A 676 -3.71 -4.15 -30.29
CA PRO A 676 -4.91 -3.57 -30.90
C PRO A 676 -5.47 -2.39 -30.08
N THR A 677 -5.29 -2.40 -28.76
CA THR A 677 -5.68 -1.26 -27.90
C THR A 677 -4.90 0.00 -28.24
N VAL A 678 -3.55 -0.05 -28.30
CA VAL A 678 -2.76 1.15 -28.61
C VAL A 678 -2.98 1.61 -30.05
N VAL A 679 -3.21 0.69 -30.99
CA VAL A 679 -3.52 1.04 -32.38
C VAL A 679 -4.85 1.79 -32.46
N LEU A 680 -5.93 1.23 -31.91
CA LEU A 680 -7.27 1.79 -32.02
C LEU A 680 -7.50 3.00 -31.11
N GLY A 681 -6.99 2.93 -29.87
CA GLY A 681 -7.21 3.94 -28.84
C GLY A 681 -6.26 5.14 -28.93
N TYR A 682 -5.13 5.01 -29.66
CA TYR A 682 -4.11 6.05 -29.74
C TYR A 682 -3.66 6.36 -31.17
N TYR A 683 -3.07 5.41 -31.92
CA TYR A 683 -2.45 5.74 -33.22
C TYR A 683 -3.46 6.19 -34.28
N VAL A 684 -4.65 5.57 -34.32
CA VAL A 684 -5.72 5.90 -35.26
C VAL A 684 -6.18 7.36 -35.13
N THR A 685 -6.04 7.96 -33.95
CA THR A 685 -6.44 9.36 -33.71
C THR A 685 -5.25 10.31 -33.72
N HIS A 686 -4.09 9.84 -33.22
CA HIS A 686 -2.83 10.59 -33.17
C HIS A 686 -2.36 10.99 -34.56
N PHE A 687 -2.13 10.04 -35.47
CA PHE A 687 -1.52 10.37 -36.76
C PHE A 687 -2.38 11.28 -37.65
N PRO A 688 -3.70 11.08 -37.76
CA PRO A 688 -4.54 12.03 -38.47
C PRO A 688 -4.55 13.44 -37.86
N SER A 689 -4.33 13.59 -36.54
CA SER A 689 -4.19 14.92 -35.92
C SER A 689 -2.94 15.69 -36.40
N PHE A 690 -1.96 15.02 -37.01
CA PHE A 690 -0.77 15.64 -37.60
C PHE A 690 -0.78 15.65 -39.12
N PHE A 691 -1.20 14.56 -39.76
CA PHE A 691 -0.97 14.36 -41.19
C PHE A 691 -2.20 14.57 -42.06
N HIS A 692 -3.39 14.78 -41.48
CA HIS A 692 -4.58 15.00 -42.29
C HIS A 692 -4.42 16.30 -43.13
N PRO A 693 -4.79 16.31 -44.43
CA PRO A 693 -4.57 17.49 -45.28
C PRO A 693 -5.32 18.75 -44.82
N SER A 694 -6.54 18.60 -44.32
CA SER A 694 -7.31 19.71 -43.73
C SER A 694 -6.89 19.99 -42.28
N LEU A 695 -6.58 21.25 -41.98
CA LEU A 695 -6.24 21.72 -40.62
C LEU A 695 -7.45 21.69 -39.67
N GLU A 696 -8.65 22.01 -40.17
CA GLU A 696 -9.90 21.80 -39.41
C GLU A 696 -10.02 20.32 -39.03
N ALA A 697 -9.62 19.44 -39.94
CA ALA A 697 -9.69 18.03 -39.70
C ALA A 697 -8.68 17.53 -38.67
N ARG A 698 -7.47 18.08 -38.69
CA ARG A 698 -6.47 17.88 -37.62
C ARG A 698 -7.03 18.30 -36.26
N ASN A 699 -7.77 19.41 -36.19
CA ASN A 699 -8.38 19.88 -34.94
C ASN A 699 -9.37 18.86 -34.37
N TRP A 700 -10.33 18.34 -35.14
CA TRP A 700 -11.29 17.37 -34.59
C TRP A 700 -10.65 16.01 -34.28
N TRP A 701 -9.63 15.58 -35.03
CA TRP A 701 -8.86 14.38 -34.67
C TRP A 701 -8.11 14.54 -33.35
N ASN A 702 -7.54 15.73 -33.11
CA ASN A 702 -6.94 16.06 -31.83
C ASN A 702 -7.97 15.99 -30.69
N TRP A 703 -9.18 16.54 -30.88
CA TRP A 703 -10.26 16.37 -29.90
C TRP A 703 -10.53 14.90 -29.57
N ILE A 704 -10.61 14.00 -30.55
CA ILE A 704 -10.79 12.57 -30.24
C ILE A 704 -9.58 12.02 -29.46
N TRP A 705 -8.37 12.40 -29.85
CA TRP A 705 -7.13 11.93 -29.24
C TRP A 705 -6.99 12.35 -27.77
N GLN A 706 -7.47 13.54 -27.36
CA GLN A 706 -7.36 14.01 -25.98
C GLN A 706 -7.98 13.05 -24.93
N LEU A 707 -8.95 12.22 -25.33
CA LEU A 707 -9.53 11.19 -24.46
C LEU A 707 -8.95 9.78 -24.68
N PHE A 708 -7.77 9.64 -25.32
CA PHE A 708 -7.09 8.35 -25.47
C PHE A 708 -6.99 7.54 -24.17
N PRO A 709 -6.78 8.13 -22.96
CA PRO A 709 -6.71 7.34 -21.74
C PRO A 709 -8.02 6.61 -21.45
N ILE A 710 -9.15 7.23 -21.75
CA ILE A 710 -10.49 6.68 -21.53
C ILE A 710 -10.79 5.62 -22.60
N TRP A 711 -10.66 5.97 -23.88
CA TRP A 711 -10.95 5.06 -24.98
C TRP A 711 -10.06 3.83 -24.95
N GLY A 712 -8.75 4.01 -24.79
CA GLY A 712 -7.82 2.88 -24.70
C GLY A 712 -8.08 1.99 -23.49
N SER A 713 -8.48 2.55 -22.34
CA SER A 713 -8.85 1.72 -21.17
C SER A 713 -10.12 0.90 -21.43
N ILE A 714 -11.14 1.49 -22.08
CA ILE A 714 -12.36 0.78 -22.46
C ILE A 714 -12.04 -0.34 -23.45
N ILE A 715 -11.26 -0.05 -24.50
CA ILE A 715 -10.86 -1.02 -25.51
C ILE A 715 -10.06 -2.17 -24.87
N MET A 716 -9.08 -1.86 -24.01
CA MET A 716 -8.30 -2.86 -23.29
C MET A 716 -9.17 -3.78 -22.44
N LEU A 717 -10.13 -3.22 -21.69
CA LEU A 717 -11.05 -3.98 -20.85
C LEU A 717 -11.99 -4.88 -21.66
N VAL A 718 -12.48 -4.39 -22.81
CA VAL A 718 -13.35 -5.16 -23.70
C VAL A 718 -12.56 -6.29 -24.37
N LEU A 719 -11.43 -5.98 -24.99
CA LEU A 719 -10.61 -6.97 -25.70
C LEU A 719 -10.05 -8.04 -24.75
N SER A 720 -9.57 -7.66 -23.56
CA SER A 720 -9.08 -8.62 -22.57
C SER A 720 -10.15 -9.58 -22.03
N LYS A 721 -11.44 -9.20 -22.10
CA LYS A 721 -12.58 -10.07 -21.75
C LYS A 721 -13.03 -10.97 -22.90
N ILE A 722 -12.90 -10.52 -24.13
CA ILE A 722 -13.29 -11.30 -25.32
C ILE A 722 -12.24 -12.36 -25.66
N ILE A 723 -10.96 -12.06 -25.43
CA ILE A 723 -9.87 -13.00 -25.67
C ILE A 723 -9.97 -14.15 -24.66
N PRO A 724 -10.09 -15.41 -25.12
CA PRO A 724 -10.24 -16.56 -24.23
C PRO A 724 -9.06 -16.71 -23.27
N GLN A 725 -9.37 -16.82 -21.97
CA GLN A 725 -8.38 -17.12 -20.94
C GLN A 725 -8.26 -18.64 -20.74
N PRO A 726 -7.06 -19.25 -20.88
CA PRO A 726 -6.87 -20.65 -20.59
C PRO A 726 -7.09 -20.96 -19.10
N LYS A 727 -7.71 -22.10 -18.78
CA LYS A 727 -8.02 -22.51 -17.39
C LYS A 727 -6.79 -22.96 -16.57
N GLU A 728 -5.69 -23.32 -17.21
CA GLU A 728 -4.45 -23.81 -16.57
C GLU A 728 -3.23 -22.96 -16.95
N GLN A 729 -2.20 -22.93 -16.11
CA GLN A 729 -0.93 -22.24 -16.38
C GLN A 729 0.15 -23.26 -16.77
N THR A 730 0.52 -23.33 -18.05
CA THR A 730 1.57 -24.21 -18.56
C THR A 730 2.77 -23.39 -19.09
N PRO A 731 4.01 -23.93 -19.11
CA PRO A 731 5.19 -23.21 -19.62
C PRO A 731 5.05 -22.68 -21.06
N ARG A 732 4.32 -23.41 -21.91
CA ARG A 732 3.99 -22.99 -23.29
C ARG A 732 3.25 -21.64 -23.33
N LYS A 733 2.51 -21.29 -22.28
CA LYS A 733 1.72 -20.05 -22.19
C LYS A 733 2.58 -18.85 -21.79
N TRP A 734 3.70 -19.06 -21.11
CA TRP A 734 4.63 -17.99 -20.74
C TRP A 734 5.32 -17.44 -22.00
N ARG A 735 5.73 -18.35 -22.90
CA ARG A 735 6.25 -17.98 -24.22
C ARG A 735 5.22 -17.19 -25.04
N GLN A 736 3.93 -17.52 -24.94
CA GLN A 736 2.87 -16.78 -25.64
C GLN A 736 2.70 -15.36 -25.09
N GLU A 737 2.68 -15.18 -23.77
CA GLU A 737 2.63 -13.85 -23.12
C GLU A 737 3.81 -12.99 -23.56
N LEU A 738 5.02 -13.53 -23.44
CA LEU A 738 6.25 -12.81 -23.80
C LEU A 738 6.31 -12.50 -25.29
N ASN A 739 5.90 -13.41 -26.18
CA ASN A 739 5.85 -13.15 -27.61
C ASN A 739 4.85 -12.05 -27.99
N ALA A 740 3.69 -12.01 -27.33
CA ALA A 740 2.71 -10.93 -27.54
C ALA A 740 3.27 -9.57 -27.09
N ILE A 741 3.97 -9.54 -25.96
CA ILE A 741 4.67 -8.35 -25.46
C ILE A 741 5.78 -7.95 -26.44
N ARG A 742 6.64 -8.88 -26.89
CA ARG A 742 7.70 -8.63 -27.88
C ARG A 742 7.15 -8.03 -29.17
N LEU A 743 6.05 -8.58 -29.69
CA LEU A 743 5.40 -8.07 -30.88
C LEU A 743 4.91 -6.63 -30.64
N THR A 744 4.23 -6.39 -29.52
CA THR A 744 3.68 -5.06 -29.19
C THR A 744 4.80 -4.03 -29.06
N ILE A 745 5.81 -4.32 -28.25
CA ILE A 745 6.95 -3.44 -28.03
C ILE A 745 7.74 -3.24 -29.33
N GLY A 746 8.00 -4.30 -30.10
CA GLY A 746 8.68 -4.22 -31.39
C GLY A 746 7.97 -3.31 -32.39
N VAL A 747 6.64 -3.40 -32.50
CA VAL A 747 5.84 -2.52 -33.38
C VAL A 747 5.91 -1.06 -32.92
N ILE A 748 5.68 -0.79 -31.63
CA ILE A 748 5.72 0.58 -31.07
C ILE A 748 7.11 1.19 -31.25
N SER A 749 8.17 0.44 -30.90
CA SER A 749 9.56 0.85 -31.06
C SER A 749 9.93 1.13 -32.52
N THR A 750 9.41 0.34 -33.46
CA THR A 750 9.64 0.57 -34.90
C THR A 750 8.98 1.87 -35.35
N ILE A 751 7.74 2.12 -34.94
CA ILE A 751 7.02 3.36 -35.27
C ILE A 751 7.74 4.57 -34.69
N SER A 752 8.16 4.52 -33.43
CA SER A 752 8.96 5.58 -32.79
C SER A 752 10.27 5.85 -33.52
N THR A 753 11.02 4.80 -33.86
CA THR A 753 12.31 4.93 -34.57
C THR A 753 12.13 5.54 -35.96
N ILE A 754 11.09 5.13 -36.69
CA ILE A 754 10.76 5.69 -38.01
C ILE A 754 10.40 7.18 -37.86
N THR A 755 9.57 7.55 -36.89
CA THR A 755 9.19 8.95 -36.66
C THR A 755 10.38 9.81 -36.23
N TRP A 756 11.28 9.27 -35.40
CA TRP A 756 12.53 9.91 -35.02
C TRP A 756 13.38 10.24 -36.26
N TRP A 757 13.73 9.23 -37.07
CA TRP A 757 14.53 9.44 -38.27
C TRP A 757 13.83 10.30 -39.32
N TYR A 758 12.52 10.14 -39.50
CA TYR A 758 11.73 11.01 -40.35
C TYR A 758 11.86 12.47 -39.93
N THR A 759 11.80 12.75 -38.62
CA THR A 759 11.95 14.10 -38.07
C THR A 759 13.36 14.64 -38.30
N ILE A 760 14.40 13.86 -37.96
CA ILE A 760 15.80 14.26 -38.13
C ILE A 760 16.14 14.57 -39.59
N LEU A 761 15.57 13.82 -40.54
CA LEU A 761 15.83 13.99 -41.97
C LEU A 761 15.06 15.16 -42.61
N ASN A 762 14.00 15.66 -41.97
CA ASN A 762 13.12 16.68 -42.55
C ASN A 762 13.09 18.00 -41.77
N MET A 763 13.75 18.09 -40.62
CA MET A 763 13.84 19.34 -39.84
C MET A 763 15.04 20.18 -40.29
N ASP A 764 14.84 21.50 -40.37
CA ASP A 764 15.93 22.44 -40.68
C ASP A 764 16.74 22.84 -39.42
N SER A 765 16.15 22.70 -38.23
CA SER A 765 16.74 23.12 -36.94
C SER A 765 17.56 22.02 -36.27
N SER A 766 18.38 22.36 -35.28
CA SER A 766 19.22 21.37 -34.59
C SER A 766 18.43 20.48 -33.61
N ILE A 767 18.90 19.24 -33.37
CA ILE A 767 18.32 18.33 -32.35
C ILE A 767 18.18 19.02 -30.99
N PHE A 768 19.22 19.76 -30.58
CA PHE A 768 19.23 20.44 -29.29
C PHE A 768 18.19 21.55 -29.21
N GLU A 769 17.97 22.28 -30.29
CA GLU A 769 16.96 23.34 -30.34
C GLU A 769 15.54 22.77 -30.28
N VAL A 770 15.29 21.67 -30.99
CA VAL A 770 13.98 21.03 -31.07
C VAL A 770 13.64 20.30 -29.78
N PHE A 771 14.58 19.55 -29.17
CA PHE A 771 14.25 18.62 -28.09
C PHE A 771 14.72 19.06 -26.69
N ILE A 772 15.69 19.96 -26.57
CA ILE A 772 16.27 20.37 -25.28
C ILE A 772 15.83 21.80 -24.94
N PRO A 773 15.22 22.03 -23.76
CA PRO A 773 14.76 23.34 -23.38
C PRO A 773 15.93 24.29 -23.16
N GLN A 774 16.03 25.34 -23.96
CA GLN A 774 17.11 26.33 -23.84
C GLN A 774 16.86 27.32 -22.70
N HIS A 775 15.61 27.44 -22.25
CA HIS A 775 15.16 28.44 -21.28
C HIS A 775 14.89 27.80 -19.91
N PHE A 776 15.92 27.20 -19.31
CA PHE A 776 15.81 26.56 -17.99
C PHE A 776 15.53 27.55 -16.85
N LEU A 777 16.20 28.70 -16.87
CA LEU A 777 16.11 29.71 -15.80
C LEU A 777 15.22 30.91 -16.18
N ASN A 778 15.16 31.25 -17.47
CA ASN A 778 14.45 32.42 -17.97
C ASN A 778 13.08 32.04 -18.56
N THR A 779 12.10 32.94 -18.50
CA THR A 779 10.77 32.70 -19.10
C THR A 779 10.70 33.38 -20.46
N PRO A 780 10.57 32.63 -21.58
CA PRO A 780 10.35 33.22 -22.90
C PRO A 780 9.14 34.13 -22.90
N GLN A 781 9.24 35.30 -23.53
CA GLN A 781 8.10 36.21 -23.71
C GLN A 781 7.32 35.92 -24.99
N GLU A 782 7.98 35.30 -25.98
CA GLU A 782 7.34 34.85 -27.22
C GLU A 782 6.45 33.63 -26.91
N PRO A 783 5.12 33.70 -27.17
CA PRO A 783 4.18 32.69 -26.72
C PRO A 783 4.44 31.29 -27.27
N ILE A 784 4.81 31.15 -28.55
CA ILE A 784 4.97 29.84 -29.19
C ILE A 784 6.25 29.16 -28.72
N LEU A 785 7.35 29.90 -28.59
CA LEU A 785 8.59 29.46 -27.95
C LEU A 785 8.35 29.06 -26.50
N GLY A 786 7.53 29.82 -25.75
CA GLY A 786 7.08 29.45 -24.42
C GLY A 786 6.37 28.10 -24.41
N LEU A 787 5.41 27.90 -25.32
CA LEU A 787 4.65 26.66 -25.43
C LEU A 787 5.54 25.47 -25.83
N ARG A 788 6.41 25.63 -26.83
CA ARG A 788 7.43 24.63 -27.23
C ARG A 788 8.31 24.24 -26.05
N THR A 789 8.78 25.24 -25.28
CA THR A 789 9.62 25.01 -24.11
C THR A 789 8.88 24.18 -23.05
N VAL A 790 7.58 24.44 -22.82
CA VAL A 790 6.75 23.62 -21.90
C VAL A 790 6.74 22.15 -22.34
N ILE A 791 6.56 21.86 -23.63
CA ILE A 791 6.53 20.47 -24.11
C ILE A 791 7.91 19.80 -24.07
N GLN A 792 8.99 20.56 -24.29
CA GLN A 792 10.36 20.05 -24.09
C GLN A 792 10.59 19.63 -22.63
N PHE A 793 10.15 20.45 -21.66
CA PHE A 793 10.16 20.07 -20.25
C PHE A 793 9.29 18.82 -20.00
N ASP A 794 8.09 18.78 -20.57
CA ASP A 794 7.15 17.66 -20.38
C ASP A 794 7.78 16.33 -20.85
N TYR A 795 8.41 16.34 -22.02
CA TYR A 795 9.11 15.19 -22.60
C TYR A 795 10.28 14.72 -21.73
N ILE A 796 11.20 15.63 -21.37
CA ILE A 796 12.39 15.28 -20.59
C ILE A 796 12.02 14.80 -19.19
N CYS A 797 11.13 15.51 -18.49
CA CYS A 797 10.72 15.13 -17.14
C CYS A 797 10.01 13.77 -17.11
N CYS A 798 9.11 13.52 -18.08
CA CYS A 798 8.40 12.26 -18.18
C CYS A 798 9.37 11.08 -18.40
N TYR A 799 10.25 11.17 -19.40
CA TYR A 799 11.19 10.10 -19.72
C TYR A 799 12.27 9.93 -18.67
N SER A 800 12.78 11.02 -18.08
CA SER A 800 13.75 10.94 -16.97
C SER A 800 13.17 10.17 -15.79
N ALA A 801 11.90 10.41 -15.45
CA ALA A 801 11.22 9.65 -14.41
C ALA A 801 11.02 8.19 -14.82
N GLY A 802 10.64 7.91 -16.06
CA GLY A 802 10.51 6.54 -16.57
C GLY A 802 11.84 5.75 -16.49
N PHE A 803 12.94 6.33 -16.96
CA PHE A 803 14.25 5.68 -16.91
C PHE A 803 14.76 5.50 -15.48
N LEU A 804 14.54 6.48 -14.60
CA LEU A 804 14.87 6.36 -13.18
C LEU A 804 14.08 5.21 -12.52
N TRP A 805 12.80 5.05 -12.87
CA TRP A 805 11.97 3.94 -12.41
C TRP A 805 12.50 2.59 -12.89
N LEU A 806 12.88 2.48 -14.16
CA LEU A 806 13.51 1.26 -14.69
C LEU A 806 14.83 0.97 -13.97
N ALA A 807 15.70 1.96 -13.80
CA ALA A 807 16.96 1.80 -13.08
C ALA A 807 16.73 1.28 -11.65
N TYR A 808 15.72 1.80 -10.95
CA TYR A 808 15.39 1.35 -9.60
C TYR A 808 14.88 -0.10 -9.58
N HIS A 809 14.04 -0.50 -10.54
CA HIS A 809 13.61 -1.89 -10.68
C HIS A 809 14.78 -2.83 -11.01
N PHE A 810 15.67 -2.41 -11.91
CA PHE A 810 16.88 -3.18 -12.22
C PHE A 810 17.81 -3.30 -11.01
N LYS A 811 17.90 -2.26 -10.17
CA LYS A 811 18.63 -2.33 -8.90
C LYS A 811 17.99 -3.30 -7.92
N ASP A 812 16.65 -3.31 -7.83
CA ASP A 812 15.91 -4.29 -7.03
C ASP A 812 16.17 -5.72 -7.53
N LEU A 813 16.16 -5.94 -8.85
CA LEU A 813 16.47 -7.24 -9.46
C LEU A 813 17.93 -7.67 -9.21
N GLU A 814 18.88 -6.73 -9.24
CA GLU A 814 20.27 -7.00 -8.87
C GLU A 814 20.40 -7.40 -7.40
N ASN A 815 19.71 -6.70 -6.49
CA ASN A 815 19.76 -6.99 -5.06
C ASN A 815 19.20 -8.38 -4.71
N VAL A 816 18.24 -8.89 -5.48
CA VAL A 816 17.66 -10.23 -5.30
C VAL A 816 18.32 -11.30 -6.19
N GLY A 817 19.42 -10.96 -6.86
CA GLY A 817 20.26 -11.91 -7.60
C GLY A 817 19.71 -12.34 -8.98
N VAL A 818 18.74 -11.62 -9.55
CA VAL A 818 18.18 -11.93 -10.89
C VAL A 818 19.14 -11.54 -12.01
N CYS A 819 19.89 -10.46 -11.84
CA CYS A 819 20.86 -9.99 -12.83
C CYS A 819 22.05 -9.28 -12.16
N SER A 820 23.14 -9.11 -12.91
CA SER A 820 24.26 -8.24 -12.51
C SER A 820 24.45 -7.17 -13.56
N ILE A 821 24.48 -5.89 -13.14
CA ILE A 821 24.47 -4.77 -14.08
C ILE A 821 25.74 -3.95 -13.92
N SER A 822 26.50 -3.88 -15.01
CA SER A 822 27.55 -2.87 -15.12
C SER A 822 26.91 -1.53 -15.46
N TRP A 823 26.69 -0.69 -14.44
CA TRP A 823 26.05 0.62 -14.57
C TRP A 823 26.75 1.54 -15.57
N ILE A 824 28.08 1.44 -15.69
CA ILE A 824 28.87 2.20 -16.68
C ILE A 824 28.53 1.72 -18.09
N ARG A 825 28.59 0.41 -18.35
CA ARG A 825 28.24 -0.16 -19.67
C ARG A 825 26.78 0.12 -20.03
N ALA A 826 25.88 0.01 -19.06
CA ALA A 826 24.47 0.33 -19.25
C ALA A 826 24.28 1.81 -19.62
N GLY A 827 25.01 2.73 -18.97
CA GLY A 827 25.03 4.14 -19.32
C GLY A 827 25.55 4.41 -20.73
N CYS A 828 26.71 3.83 -21.09
CA CYS A 828 27.28 3.97 -22.44
C CYS A 828 26.35 3.41 -23.52
N ALA A 829 25.81 2.21 -23.31
CA ALA A 829 24.86 1.58 -24.24
C ALA A 829 23.58 2.41 -24.38
N SER A 830 23.10 3.01 -23.29
CA SER A 830 21.92 3.89 -23.30
C SER A 830 22.15 5.13 -24.18
N VAL A 831 23.31 5.78 -24.09
CA VAL A 831 23.66 6.92 -24.94
C VAL A 831 23.68 6.51 -26.42
N VAL A 832 24.37 5.41 -26.74
CA VAL A 832 24.49 4.92 -28.13
C VAL A 832 23.12 4.55 -28.70
N LEU A 833 22.32 3.78 -27.95
CA LEU A 833 20.97 3.37 -28.38
C LEU A 833 20.02 4.57 -28.51
N GLY A 834 20.15 5.58 -27.64
CA GLY A 834 19.32 6.79 -27.71
C GLY A 834 19.60 7.62 -28.96
N CYS A 835 20.86 7.73 -29.37
CA CYS A 835 21.22 8.39 -30.62
C CYS A 835 20.73 7.63 -31.85
N LEU A 836 20.80 6.29 -31.84
CA LEU A 836 20.45 5.46 -33.00
C LEU A 836 18.96 5.21 -33.18
N LEU A 837 18.24 4.94 -32.09
CA LEU A 837 16.83 4.51 -32.10
C LEU A 837 15.85 5.62 -31.70
N GLY A 838 16.37 6.73 -31.17
CA GLY A 838 15.58 7.78 -30.54
C GLY A 838 15.27 7.49 -29.07
N PRO A 839 15.07 8.54 -28.24
CA PRO A 839 14.87 8.39 -26.79
C PRO A 839 13.62 7.58 -26.42
N GLY A 840 12.52 7.71 -27.19
CA GLY A 840 11.28 7.00 -26.91
C GLY A 840 11.30 5.51 -27.18
N THR A 841 12.17 5.06 -28.10
CA THR A 841 12.33 3.64 -28.40
C THR A 841 13.03 2.89 -27.27
N MET A 842 13.95 3.56 -26.56
CA MET A 842 14.74 2.93 -25.51
C MET A 842 13.90 2.49 -24.31
N PHE A 843 12.98 3.33 -23.83
CA PHE A 843 12.19 3.04 -22.64
C PHE A 843 11.45 1.70 -22.71
N PRO A 844 10.62 1.42 -23.74
CA PRO A 844 9.91 0.16 -23.84
C PRO A 844 10.85 -1.04 -24.09
N LEU A 845 11.99 -0.85 -24.76
CA LEU A 845 12.98 -1.92 -24.96
C LEU A 845 13.73 -2.28 -23.67
N ILE A 846 14.12 -1.29 -22.86
CA ILE A 846 14.76 -1.53 -21.56
C ILE A 846 13.75 -2.19 -20.61
N TRP A 847 12.48 -1.80 -20.67
CA TRP A 847 11.42 -2.50 -19.94
C TRP A 847 11.24 -3.94 -20.44
N LEU A 848 11.27 -4.18 -21.75
CA LEU A 848 11.18 -5.53 -22.31
C LEU A 848 12.36 -6.41 -21.85
N LEU A 849 13.58 -5.87 -21.85
CA LEU A 849 14.76 -6.57 -21.32
C LEU A 849 14.56 -7.02 -19.87
N ARG A 850 13.92 -6.18 -19.05
CA ARG A 850 13.56 -6.56 -17.68
C ARG A 850 12.63 -7.77 -17.65
N GLU A 851 11.62 -7.80 -18.52
CA GLU A 851 10.69 -8.94 -18.62
C GLU A 851 11.40 -10.22 -19.09
N GLU A 852 12.33 -10.12 -20.03
CA GLU A 852 13.14 -11.26 -20.49
C GLU A 852 13.95 -11.89 -19.34
N LEU A 853 14.59 -11.06 -18.51
CA LEU A 853 15.37 -11.53 -17.37
C LEU A 853 14.51 -12.21 -16.30
N LEU A 854 13.30 -11.68 -16.06
CA LEU A 854 12.34 -12.27 -15.13
C LEU A 854 11.86 -13.66 -15.60
N VAL A 855 11.77 -13.88 -16.90
CA VAL A 855 11.41 -15.19 -17.47
C VAL A 855 12.61 -16.15 -17.47
N ALA A 856 13.80 -15.69 -17.81
CA ALA A 856 15.02 -16.52 -17.90
C ALA A 856 15.45 -17.14 -16.55
N THR A 857 15.02 -16.56 -15.44
CA THR A 857 15.36 -17.02 -14.08
C THR A 857 14.41 -18.11 -13.55
N GLN A 858 13.37 -18.50 -14.30
CA GLN A 858 12.39 -19.49 -13.85
C GLN A 858 12.82 -20.95 -14.14
N PRO A 859 12.73 -21.86 -13.15
CA PRO A 859 13.25 -23.23 -13.25
C PRO A 859 12.59 -24.08 -14.35
N ASP A 860 11.32 -23.83 -14.66
CA ASP A 860 10.56 -24.59 -15.68
C ASP A 860 10.98 -24.26 -17.13
N VAL A 861 11.56 -23.08 -17.38
CA VAL A 861 12.04 -22.71 -18.72
C VAL A 861 13.37 -23.40 -19.02
N LYS A 862 14.27 -23.51 -18.03
CA LYS A 862 15.55 -24.22 -18.16
C LYS A 862 15.39 -25.72 -18.47
N LYS A 863 14.32 -26.35 -17.99
CA LYS A 863 13.99 -27.76 -18.32
C LYS A 863 13.42 -27.96 -19.73
N SER A 864 13.04 -26.88 -20.43
CA SER A 864 12.47 -26.94 -21.79
C SER A 864 13.47 -26.65 -22.91
N GLU A 865 14.69 -26.23 -22.54
CA GLU A 865 15.80 -25.94 -23.46
C GLU A 865 16.92 -26.99 -23.42
N ASN A 866 16.83 -27.93 -22.46
CA ASN A 866 17.55 -29.21 -22.47
C ASN A 866 16.57 -30.32 -22.87
#